data_AF-A0A9J6E7N3-F1
#
_entry.id   AF-A0A9J6E7N3-F1
#
_cell.length_a   1.000
_cell.length_b   1.000
_cell.length_c   1.000
_cell.angle_alpha   90.00
_cell.angle_beta   90.00
_cell.angle_gamma   90.00
#
_symmetry.space_group_name_H-M   'P 1'
#
loop_
_entity.id
_entity.type
_entity.pdbx_description
1 polymer ?
#
loop_
_entity_poly.entity_id
_entity_poly.type
_entity_poly.pdbx_seq_one_letter_code
_entity_poly.pdbx_strand_id
1 'polypeptide(L)'
;MPARKGSTCFVPLCKGRYKSSEVKVSLFRAPTDPVRLQEWSRNIKQDDKVLDNTCVVCSRHFDERYIQRTFKHVINEEVVELEHERPALTDDAVPTIFPDAPLYFTKHVPKRRKARDLANHYAPPPKRMALDEGMPYSELTESVDVQSASETSAHLFSNISRPSAFCTKIVLTNEPGELCFGWHIRGEKSRDVLVHKHVTFAGCSETTQEQAETSLCRIYCRNVKVDEFFVATKSNALAALEKADALFLCPGCGIEPIKTGQCTKFGESYYSHACSVTTAEGKQCLRCKYTRKLISNQMRRQKQNPKPKFRQRAARQSVQLLRTRRKLAKAQETVKKLRLVNQSVADTAFKQKICGLPPKQQLAVQTCFKAASRKSNRGMAYDKLWVLECILMRMKSPQLYEHIRKHEIMVLPSKTCLDKHLQGFKSTFGFNPKVFSALEQKTKDMDEFSLHGGLVFDELKLSENIAVKACGESSGFVDLGNFTEPEDKTSLSDHGLIIMFQPFQASSVEIICKAPHPVDSSRHLHMISDFPHLVKCVRNAFVSKGLQIPQSHVHVSPIKEAWKNDREAIALKVMPHITQAHVEPNAFEKMRVNLAYQLFSEEVLKGLFFYKSDLQEKFRIVKPTEHFVRLMEKLIFIMSSRTPLRGLRSDSKSAEFLEELIIFFK
;
A
#
# COMPACT_ATOMS: atom_id res chain seq x y z
N MET A 1 -35.31 -2.71 1.88
CA MET A 1 -35.18 -1.94 3.13
C MET A 1 -33.69 -1.63 3.36
N PRO A 2 -33.18 -0.42 3.06
CA PRO A 2 -31.80 -0.09 3.36
C PRO A 2 -31.61 0.04 4.88
N ALA A 3 -30.58 -0.62 5.43
CA ALA A 3 -30.26 -0.59 6.85
C ALA A 3 -29.97 0.85 7.31
N ARG A 4 -30.49 1.22 8.48
CA ARG A 4 -30.22 2.52 9.14
C ARG A 4 -28.71 2.77 9.17
N LYS A 5 -28.25 3.90 8.62
CA LYS A 5 -26.85 4.36 8.72
C LYS A 5 -26.46 4.40 10.20
N GLY A 6 -25.39 3.69 10.59
CA GLY A 6 -24.83 3.70 11.95
C GLY A 6 -24.82 2.37 12.71
N SER A 7 -25.46 1.29 12.22
CA SER A 7 -25.51 0.00 12.93
C SER A 7 -24.50 -1.06 12.47
N THR A 8 -23.80 -0.82 11.35
CA THR A 8 -22.87 -1.78 10.73
C THR A 8 -21.54 -1.11 10.42
N CYS A 9 -20.43 -1.85 10.60
CA CYS A 9 -19.09 -1.39 10.25
C CYS A 9 -19.02 -0.93 8.79
N PHE A 10 -18.40 0.22 8.55
CA PHE A 10 -18.26 0.82 7.22
C PHE A 10 -17.24 0.08 6.34
N VAL A 11 -16.26 -0.59 6.93
CA VAL A 11 -15.15 -1.22 6.19
C VAL A 11 -15.64 -2.35 5.27
N PRO A 12 -15.23 -2.39 3.98
CA PRO A 12 -15.63 -3.44 3.04
C PRO A 12 -15.32 -4.84 3.55
N LEU A 13 -16.22 -5.80 3.29
CA LEU A 13 -16.11 -7.22 3.67
C LEU A 13 -16.08 -7.49 5.18
N CYS A 14 -16.13 -6.45 6.03
CA CYS A 14 -16.16 -6.63 7.47
C CYS A 14 -17.53 -7.13 7.95
N LYS A 15 -17.55 -8.27 8.63
CA LYS A 15 -18.76 -8.86 9.22
C LYS A 15 -19.12 -8.31 10.61
N GLY A 16 -18.43 -7.25 11.07
CA GLY A 16 -18.41 -6.74 12.45
C GLY A 16 -19.72 -6.28 13.10
N ARG A 17 -20.89 -6.60 12.51
CA ARG A 17 -22.20 -6.73 13.20
C ARG A 17 -23.30 -7.25 12.25
N TYR A 18 -22.97 -8.13 11.31
CA TYR A 18 -24.04 -8.91 10.69
C TYR A 18 -24.71 -9.76 11.78
N LYS A 19 -26.04 -9.94 11.73
CA LYS A 19 -26.78 -10.78 12.71
C LYS A 19 -26.21 -12.20 12.87
N SER A 20 -25.35 -12.64 11.95
CA SER A 20 -24.68 -13.94 11.90
C SER A 20 -23.30 -14.00 12.58
N SER A 21 -22.82 -12.95 13.27
CA SER A 21 -21.50 -12.92 13.92
C SER A 21 -21.59 -13.15 15.43
N GLU A 22 -20.94 -14.20 15.95
CA GLU A 22 -20.88 -14.54 17.39
C GLU A 22 -19.99 -13.58 18.22
N VAL A 23 -19.06 -12.86 17.58
CA VAL A 23 -18.10 -11.98 18.26
C VAL A 23 -18.68 -10.58 18.46
N LYS A 24 -18.86 -10.14 19.71
CA LYS A 24 -19.24 -8.75 20.04
C LYS A 24 -18.01 -7.83 19.88
N VAL A 25 -18.11 -6.85 18.99
CA VAL A 25 -17.06 -5.84 18.75
C VAL A 25 -17.57 -4.43 19.07
N SER A 26 -16.68 -3.57 19.58
CA SER A 26 -16.95 -2.14 19.82
C SER A 26 -16.95 -1.37 18.50
N LEU A 27 -17.86 -0.41 18.35
CA LEU A 27 -17.98 0.45 17.16
C LEU A 27 -17.57 1.87 17.51
N PHE A 28 -16.68 2.44 16.72
CA PHE A 28 -16.19 3.81 16.86
C PHE A 28 -16.74 4.66 15.73
N ARG A 29 -17.29 5.83 16.05
CA ARG A 29 -17.78 6.78 15.05
C ARG A 29 -16.59 7.42 14.33
N ALA A 30 -16.77 7.74 13.05
CA ALA A 30 -15.76 8.44 12.28
C ALA A 30 -15.43 9.82 12.92
N PRO A 31 -14.16 10.28 12.88
CA PRO A 31 -13.75 11.56 13.46
C PRO A 31 -14.52 12.73 12.86
N THR A 32 -14.78 13.76 13.68
CA THR A 32 -15.37 15.03 13.20
C THR A 32 -14.32 15.94 12.56
N ASP A 33 -13.05 15.79 12.94
CA ASP A 33 -11.93 16.50 12.34
C ASP A 33 -11.74 16.10 10.86
N PRO A 34 -11.80 17.05 9.90
CA PRO A 34 -11.69 16.78 8.48
C PRO A 34 -10.35 16.14 8.09
N VAL A 35 -9.25 16.46 8.78
CA VAL A 35 -7.92 15.89 8.45
C VAL A 35 -7.91 14.40 8.78
N ARG A 36 -8.38 14.04 9.97
CA ARG A 36 -8.48 12.64 10.42
C ARG A 36 -9.52 11.85 9.66
N LEU A 37 -10.65 12.45 9.32
CA LEU A 37 -11.67 11.81 8.46
C LEU A 37 -11.08 11.47 7.08
N GLN A 38 -10.26 12.36 6.52
CA GLN A 38 -9.55 12.12 5.27
C GLN A 38 -8.49 11.01 5.42
N GLU A 39 -7.76 10.94 6.53
CA GLU A 39 -6.83 9.83 6.81
C GLU A 39 -7.53 8.48 6.94
N TRP A 40 -8.69 8.43 7.61
CA TRP A 40 -9.52 7.22 7.69
C TRP A 40 -10.03 6.83 6.30
N SER A 41 -10.52 7.78 5.51
CA SER A 41 -10.98 7.55 4.14
C SER A 41 -9.86 7.08 3.20
N ARG A 42 -8.62 7.55 3.37
CA ARG A 42 -7.47 7.10 2.56
C ARG A 42 -7.06 5.67 2.90
N ASN A 43 -7.18 5.26 4.16
CA ASN A 43 -6.82 3.90 4.58
C ASN A 43 -7.93 2.88 4.29
N ILE A 44 -9.19 3.28 4.41
CA ILE A 44 -10.36 2.46 4.02
C ILE A 44 -10.59 2.64 2.52
N LYS A 45 -9.91 1.84 1.68
CA LYS A 45 -10.04 1.92 0.22
C LYS A 45 -11.40 1.39 -0.25
N GLN A 46 -12.42 2.24 -0.20
CA GLN A 46 -13.77 1.95 -0.64
C GLN A 46 -14.22 3.02 -1.64
N ASP A 47 -14.29 2.64 -2.92
CA ASP A 47 -14.59 3.58 -4.02
C ASP A 47 -16.10 3.83 -4.20
N ASP A 48 -16.96 2.95 -3.67
CA ASP A 48 -18.41 2.99 -3.88
C ASP A 48 -19.17 3.91 -2.91
N LYS A 49 -18.54 4.32 -1.79
CA LYS A 49 -19.21 5.08 -0.73
C LYS A 49 -18.25 6.01 0.01
N VAL A 50 -18.62 7.27 0.15
CA VAL A 50 -17.84 8.27 0.89
C VAL A 50 -18.04 8.09 2.40
N LEU A 51 -16.95 8.13 3.17
CA LEU A 51 -16.97 8.07 4.62
C LEU A 51 -17.51 9.40 5.18
N ASP A 52 -18.72 9.38 5.73
CA ASP A 52 -19.32 10.53 6.45
C ASP A 52 -19.15 10.38 7.98
N ASN A 53 -19.32 11.47 8.73
CA ASN A 53 -19.19 11.49 10.20
C ASN A 53 -20.27 10.64 10.92
N THR A 54 -21.26 10.14 10.20
CA THR A 54 -22.30 9.22 10.73
C THR A 54 -21.90 7.75 10.60
N CYS A 55 -20.85 7.46 9.85
CA CYS A 55 -20.30 6.11 9.69
C CYS A 55 -19.57 5.63 10.94
N VAL A 56 -19.54 4.31 11.12
CA VAL A 56 -18.88 3.64 12.26
C VAL A 56 -17.91 2.57 11.77
N VAL A 57 -16.78 2.41 12.45
CA VAL A 57 -15.74 1.39 12.18
C VAL A 57 -15.52 0.56 13.44
N CYS A 58 -15.44 -0.77 13.32
CA CYS A 58 -15.27 -1.65 14.49
C CYS A 58 -13.81 -1.74 14.96
N SER A 59 -13.63 -2.10 16.24
CA SER A 59 -12.32 -2.25 16.90
C SER A 59 -11.33 -3.19 16.20
N ARG A 60 -11.80 -4.18 15.42
CA ARG A 60 -10.94 -5.11 14.63
C ARG A 60 -10.02 -4.40 13.63
N HIS A 61 -10.30 -3.14 13.29
CA HIS A 61 -9.53 -2.39 12.31
C HIS A 61 -8.45 -1.49 12.90
N PHE A 62 -8.39 -1.38 14.23
CA PHE A 62 -7.43 -0.59 14.96
C PHE A 62 -6.42 -1.49 15.68
N ASP A 63 -5.19 -1.02 15.82
CA ASP A 63 -4.20 -1.66 16.70
C ASP A 63 -4.63 -1.46 18.15
N GLU A 64 -4.52 -2.50 18.99
CA GLU A 64 -4.99 -2.49 20.39
C GLU A 64 -4.39 -1.33 21.21
N ARG A 65 -3.21 -0.82 20.82
CA ARG A 65 -2.56 0.33 21.46
C ARG A 65 -3.36 1.64 21.38
N TYR A 66 -4.25 1.75 20.41
CA TYR A 66 -5.07 2.95 20.20
C TYR A 66 -6.46 2.81 20.82
N ILE A 67 -6.78 1.68 21.45
CA ILE A 67 -8.06 1.43 22.11
C ILE A 67 -7.88 1.63 23.61
N GLN A 68 -8.43 2.70 24.16
CA GLN A 68 -8.43 2.99 25.58
C GLN A 68 -9.56 2.24 26.27
N ARG A 69 -9.20 1.25 27.09
CA ARG A 69 -10.14 0.48 27.93
C ARG A 69 -10.04 0.82 29.42
N THR A 70 -8.99 1.50 29.85
CA THR A 70 -8.77 1.92 31.25
C THR A 70 -8.39 3.40 31.31
N PHE A 71 -8.84 4.11 32.34
CA PHE A 71 -8.30 5.43 32.69
C PHE A 71 -7.64 5.37 34.06
N LYS A 72 -6.58 6.16 34.22
CA LYS A 72 -5.83 6.29 35.47
C LYS A 72 -6.26 7.58 36.15
N HIS A 73 -6.84 7.47 37.33
CA HIS A 73 -7.19 8.61 38.17
C HIS A 73 -6.28 8.61 39.39
N VAL A 74 -5.62 9.73 39.66
CA VAL A 74 -4.87 9.89 40.91
C VAL A 74 -5.83 10.39 41.97
N ILE A 75 -6.02 9.65 43.04
CA ILE A 75 -6.77 10.07 44.22
C ILE A 75 -5.80 9.96 45.39
N ASN A 76 -5.51 11.07 46.08
CA ASN A 76 -4.58 11.12 47.21
C ASN A 76 -3.19 10.50 46.93
N GLU A 77 -2.55 10.89 45.83
CA GLU A 77 -1.21 10.41 45.40
C GLU A 77 -1.12 8.92 45.01
N GLU A 78 -2.22 8.16 45.08
CA GLU A 78 -2.31 6.80 44.57
C GLU A 78 -2.98 6.76 43.19
N VAL A 79 -2.35 6.08 42.23
CA VAL A 79 -2.86 5.90 40.86
C VAL A 79 -3.84 4.73 40.85
N VAL A 80 -5.14 5.02 40.81
CA VAL A 80 -6.19 4.02 40.66
C VAL A 80 -6.54 3.87 39.18
N GLU A 81 -6.46 2.65 38.65
CA GLU A 81 -6.78 2.34 37.25
C GLU A 81 -8.20 1.75 37.18
N LEU A 82 -9.13 2.48 36.54
CA LEU A 82 -10.54 2.14 36.42
C LEU A 82 -10.88 1.77 34.97
N GLU A 83 -11.70 0.73 34.77
CA GLU A 83 -12.12 0.27 33.44
C GLU A 83 -13.22 1.18 32.86
N HIS A 84 -13.12 1.54 31.58
CA HIS A 84 -14.16 2.26 30.85
C HIS A 84 -15.34 1.33 30.54
N GLU A 85 -16.56 1.74 30.87
CA GLU A 85 -17.79 1.05 30.44
C GLU A 85 -17.92 0.97 28.90
N ARG A 86 -17.32 1.92 28.18
CA ARG A 86 -17.25 1.94 26.72
C ARG A 86 -15.82 2.25 26.28
N PRO A 87 -15.13 1.34 25.57
CA PRO A 87 -13.81 1.62 25.02
C PRO A 87 -13.85 2.86 24.13
N ALA A 88 -12.81 3.68 24.19
CA ALA A 88 -12.61 4.85 23.33
C ALA A 88 -11.37 4.68 22.45
N LEU A 89 -11.25 5.48 21.39
CA LEU A 89 -10.01 5.56 20.60
C LEU A 89 -9.18 6.77 21.05
N THR A 90 -7.86 6.65 21.00
CA THR A 90 -6.96 7.80 21.12
C THR A 90 -7.12 8.74 19.92
N ASP A 91 -6.80 10.02 20.09
CA ASP A 91 -6.96 11.05 19.05
C ASP A 91 -6.10 10.81 17.80
N ASP A 92 -5.08 9.96 17.90
CA ASP A 92 -4.19 9.56 16.80
C ASP A 92 -4.52 8.20 16.16
N ALA A 93 -5.63 7.58 16.57
CA ALA A 93 -6.05 6.28 16.07
C ALA A 93 -6.46 6.33 14.59
N VAL A 94 -5.87 5.44 13.78
CA VAL A 94 -6.21 5.29 12.35
C VAL A 94 -6.39 3.81 12.02
N PRO A 95 -7.43 3.43 11.24
CA PRO A 95 -7.67 2.04 10.88
C PRO A 95 -6.60 1.57 9.89
N THR A 96 -5.76 0.62 10.31
CA THR A 96 -4.65 0.09 9.51
C THR A 96 -4.68 -1.42 9.37
N ILE A 97 -5.60 -2.09 10.05
CA ILE A 97 -5.73 -3.55 10.09
C ILE A 97 -6.99 -3.98 9.34
N PHE A 98 -6.84 -4.83 8.33
CA PHE A 98 -7.94 -5.27 7.47
C PHE A 98 -7.88 -6.81 7.33
N PRO A 99 -8.38 -7.55 8.34
CA PRO A 99 -8.26 -9.00 8.39
C PRO A 99 -9.07 -9.72 7.31
N ASP A 100 -10.18 -9.09 6.88
CA ASP A 100 -11.11 -9.64 5.88
C ASP A 100 -10.72 -9.21 4.44
N ALA A 101 -9.55 -8.56 4.26
CA ALA A 101 -8.98 -8.10 2.99
C ALA A 101 -7.59 -8.72 2.73
N PRO A 102 -7.04 -8.67 1.49
CA PRO A 102 -5.72 -9.23 1.19
C PRO A 102 -4.60 -8.66 2.09
N LEU A 103 -3.67 -9.50 2.54
CA LEU A 103 -2.66 -9.18 3.57
C LEU A 103 -1.86 -7.89 3.32
N TYR A 104 -1.65 -7.50 2.06
CA TYR A 104 -0.92 -6.28 1.69
C TYR A 104 -1.68 -4.97 1.98
N PHE A 105 -2.98 -5.03 2.30
CA PHE A 105 -3.75 -3.89 2.78
C PHE A 105 -3.52 -3.58 4.26
N THR A 106 -3.13 -4.59 5.06
CA THR A 106 -2.86 -4.41 6.48
C THR A 106 -1.46 -3.85 6.68
N LYS A 107 -1.35 -2.72 7.40
CA LYS A 107 -0.07 -2.12 7.80
C LYS A 107 0.07 -2.20 9.32
N HIS A 108 0.84 -3.18 9.80
CA HIS A 108 1.13 -3.26 11.23
C HIS A 108 2.07 -2.12 11.64
N VAL A 109 1.66 -1.36 12.66
CA VAL A 109 2.50 -0.29 13.23
C VAL A 109 3.76 -0.92 13.84
N PRO A 110 4.97 -0.41 13.54
CA PRO A 110 6.23 -0.95 14.06
C PRO A 110 6.21 -1.14 15.59
N LYS A 111 6.94 -2.14 16.10
CA LYS A 111 7.16 -2.31 17.54
C LYS A 111 7.87 -1.07 18.09
N ARG A 112 7.36 -0.51 19.20
CA ARG A 112 7.97 0.64 19.89
C ARG A 112 9.45 0.34 20.16
N ARG A 113 10.37 1.11 19.58
CA ARG A 113 11.81 1.03 19.91
C ARG A 113 11.94 1.33 21.40
N LYS A 114 12.71 0.52 22.14
CA LYS A 114 13.14 0.88 23.50
C LYS A 114 13.78 2.28 23.42
N ALA A 115 13.39 3.17 24.33
CA ALA A 115 14.01 4.49 24.43
C ALA A 115 15.53 4.30 24.53
N ARG A 116 16.26 5.06 23.70
CA ARG A 116 17.73 5.08 23.76
C ARG A 116 18.10 5.77 25.06
N ASP A 117 18.81 5.06 25.92
CA ASP A 117 19.44 5.64 27.08
C ASP A 117 20.52 6.64 26.58
N LEU A 118 20.31 7.93 26.82
CA LEU A 118 21.13 9.03 26.28
C LEU A 118 22.46 9.22 27.02
N ALA A 119 22.84 8.29 27.91
CA ALA A 119 24.04 8.42 28.75
C ALA A 119 25.35 7.87 28.14
N ASN A 120 25.36 7.29 26.93
CA ASN A 120 26.57 6.71 26.33
C ASN A 120 26.97 7.39 25.02
N HIS A 121 27.81 8.42 25.12
CA HIS A 121 28.60 8.92 24.00
C HIS A 121 29.74 7.95 23.69
N TYR A 122 29.56 7.12 22.66
CA TYR A 122 30.70 6.52 21.94
C TYR A 122 30.56 6.85 20.46
N ALA A 123 31.48 7.66 19.96
CA ALA A 123 31.68 7.86 18.53
C ALA A 123 32.14 6.52 17.89
N PRO A 124 31.65 6.16 16.70
CA PRO A 124 32.12 4.97 16.00
C PRO A 124 33.56 5.17 15.50
N PRO A 125 34.42 4.13 15.53
CA PRO A 125 35.81 4.25 15.10
C PRO A 125 35.90 4.38 13.56
N PRO A 126 36.92 5.08 13.04
CA PRO A 126 37.10 5.24 11.61
C PRO A 126 37.50 3.91 10.95
N LYS A 127 36.99 3.71 9.72
CA LYS A 127 37.33 2.56 8.85
C LYS A 127 38.82 2.62 8.52
N ARG A 128 39.56 1.54 8.83
CA ARG A 128 40.94 1.34 8.36
C ARG A 128 40.93 0.96 6.87
N MET A 129 41.70 1.71 6.08
CA MET A 129 42.12 1.34 4.73
C MET A 129 43.25 0.30 4.81
N ALA A 130 43.24 -0.64 3.87
CA ALA A 130 44.28 -1.65 3.73
C ALA A 130 45.57 -0.98 3.21
N LEU A 131 46.69 -1.27 3.87
CA LEU A 131 48.03 -0.98 3.37
C LEU A 131 48.75 -2.32 3.18
N ASP A 132 49.42 -2.37 2.05
CA ASP A 132 50.13 -3.47 1.41
C ASP A 132 51.39 -3.83 2.22
N GLU A 133 51.61 -5.12 2.50
CA GLU A 133 52.84 -5.62 3.11
C GLU A 133 53.54 -6.57 2.14
N GLY A 134 54.79 -6.23 1.80
CA GLY A 134 55.71 -7.12 1.09
C GLY A 134 57.17 -6.67 1.24
N MET A 135 57.91 -7.30 2.16
CA MET A 135 59.12 -8.11 1.90
C MET A 135 59.96 -8.34 3.18
N PRO A 136 60.60 -9.52 3.33
CA PRO A 136 61.34 -9.89 4.53
C PRO A 136 62.86 -9.66 4.40
N TYR A 137 63.55 -9.47 5.52
CA TYR A 137 64.99 -9.64 5.59
C TYR A 137 65.43 -10.38 6.86
N SER A 138 66.49 -11.16 6.67
CA SER A 138 67.01 -12.28 7.43
C SER A 138 67.75 -11.89 8.70
N GLU A 139 67.70 -12.79 9.68
CA GLU A 139 68.66 -12.96 10.78
C GLU A 139 70.10 -13.02 10.29
N LEU A 140 71.04 -12.49 11.08
CA LEU A 140 72.33 -13.12 11.38
C LEU A 140 72.82 -12.69 12.78
N THR A 141 73.03 -13.69 13.61
CA THR A 141 73.75 -13.71 14.89
C THR A 141 75.25 -13.60 14.67
N GLU A 142 75.98 -12.98 15.61
CA GLU A 142 77.36 -13.43 15.92
C GLU A 142 77.77 -13.02 17.35
N SER A 143 78.39 -14.00 18.01
CA SER A 143 78.94 -14.01 19.37
C SER A 143 80.40 -13.55 19.38
N VAL A 144 80.86 -12.93 20.47
CA VAL A 144 82.30 -12.75 20.74
C VAL A 144 82.58 -13.04 22.23
N ASP A 145 83.38 -14.07 22.49
CA ASP A 145 84.03 -14.39 23.76
C ASP A 145 85.27 -13.51 23.95
N VAL A 146 85.51 -12.96 25.15
CA VAL A 146 86.88 -12.63 25.62
C VAL A 146 87.00 -12.83 27.14
N GLN A 147 88.15 -13.36 27.51
CA GLN A 147 88.63 -13.85 28.79
C GLN A 147 88.99 -12.75 29.83
N SER A 148 89.09 -13.23 31.08
CA SER A 148 89.60 -12.67 32.34
C SER A 148 90.66 -11.56 32.33
N ALA A 149 90.55 -10.61 33.27
CA ALA A 149 91.69 -10.05 34.02
C ALA A 149 91.20 -9.33 35.32
N SER A 150 92.12 -9.20 36.27
CA SER A 150 91.95 -9.07 37.72
C SER A 150 92.39 -7.71 38.31
N GLU A 151 92.04 -7.49 39.59
CA GLU A 151 92.68 -6.64 40.63
C GLU A 151 92.52 -5.10 40.54
N THR A 152 91.54 -4.53 41.27
CA THR A 152 91.58 -3.97 42.64
C THR A 152 92.32 -2.64 42.82
N SER A 153 91.54 -1.54 42.92
CA SER A 153 91.89 -0.32 43.67
C SER A 153 90.83 -0.11 44.77
N ALA A 154 91.26 0.11 46.01
CA ALA A 154 90.36 0.09 47.18
C ALA A 154 89.63 1.43 47.38
N HIS A 155 88.30 1.41 47.23
CA HIS A 155 87.40 2.57 47.41
C HIS A 155 87.36 3.11 48.85
N LEU A 156 87.07 4.40 49.04
CA LEU A 156 87.00 5.13 50.32
C LEU A 156 86.07 4.47 51.37
N PHE A 157 85.04 3.76 50.90
CA PHE A 157 84.05 3.06 51.73
C PHE A 157 84.23 1.54 51.79
N SER A 158 85.41 1.05 51.37
CA SER A 158 85.71 -0.38 51.25
C SER A 158 85.51 -1.21 52.53
N ASN A 159 85.61 -0.58 53.72
CA ASN A 159 85.54 -1.19 55.05
C ASN A 159 84.24 -0.88 55.83
N ILE A 160 83.15 -0.47 55.16
CA ILE A 160 81.84 -0.26 55.82
C ILE A 160 81.21 -1.59 56.26
N SER A 161 80.65 -1.62 57.48
CA SER A 161 79.93 -2.77 58.02
C SER A 161 78.62 -3.04 57.26
N ARG A 162 78.33 -4.31 57.00
CA ARG A 162 77.11 -4.72 56.27
C ARG A 162 75.86 -4.42 57.14
N PRO A 163 74.81 -3.78 56.60
CA PRO A 163 73.59 -3.48 57.37
C PRO A 163 72.81 -4.73 57.79
N SER A 164 72.87 -5.79 56.97
CA SER A 164 72.17 -7.04 57.23
C SER A 164 72.94 -8.25 56.69
N ALA A 165 72.60 -9.45 57.18
CA ALA A 165 73.24 -10.71 56.77
C ALA A 165 73.05 -11.04 55.27
N PHE A 166 72.04 -10.44 54.63
CA PHE A 166 71.70 -10.66 53.22
C PHE A 166 72.38 -9.66 52.27
N CYS A 167 73.11 -8.69 52.81
CA CYS A 167 73.88 -7.71 52.06
C CYS A 167 75.33 -8.18 51.94
N THR A 168 75.85 -8.28 50.71
CA THR A 168 77.29 -8.52 50.49
C THR A 168 77.89 -7.43 49.61
N LYS A 169 79.20 -7.22 49.76
CA LYS A 169 79.98 -6.41 48.84
C LYS A 169 80.16 -7.17 47.54
N ILE A 170 79.82 -6.55 46.41
CA ILE A 170 79.95 -7.10 45.06
C ILE A 170 81.09 -6.34 44.38
N VAL A 171 82.01 -7.09 43.77
CA VAL A 171 83.08 -6.50 42.95
C VAL A 171 82.59 -6.49 41.50
N LEU A 172 82.48 -5.30 40.91
CA LEU A 172 82.11 -5.15 39.51
C LEU A 172 83.37 -5.25 38.65
N THR A 173 83.38 -6.17 37.68
CA THR A 173 84.53 -6.41 36.79
C THR A 173 84.68 -5.33 35.72
N ASN A 174 83.59 -4.64 35.37
CA ASN A 174 83.56 -3.70 34.25
C ASN A 174 83.89 -2.25 34.68
N GLU A 175 83.81 -1.94 35.97
CA GLU A 175 84.15 -0.63 36.54
C GLU A 175 84.95 -0.81 37.84
N PRO A 176 86.28 -1.01 37.75
CA PRO A 176 87.13 -1.41 38.89
C PRO A 176 87.31 -0.32 39.97
N GLY A 177 86.64 0.83 39.83
CA GLY A 177 86.67 1.96 40.76
C GLY A 177 85.34 2.24 41.47
N GLU A 178 84.26 1.48 41.23
CA GLU A 178 82.98 1.63 41.95
C GLU A 178 82.80 0.58 43.06
N LEU A 179 82.30 1.01 44.23
CA LEU A 179 81.97 0.09 45.33
C LEU A 179 80.50 -0.29 45.28
N CYS A 180 80.19 -1.58 45.14
CA CYS A 180 78.82 -2.09 45.08
C CYS A 180 78.47 -2.94 46.31
N PHE A 181 77.30 -2.71 46.90
CA PHE A 181 76.67 -3.58 47.89
C PHE A 181 75.36 -4.13 47.33
N GLY A 182 75.16 -5.44 47.42
CA GLY A 182 73.96 -6.10 46.89
C GLY A 182 73.23 -6.92 47.94
N TRP A 183 71.90 -6.85 47.87
CA TRP A 183 70.99 -7.68 48.66
C TRP A 183 70.52 -8.87 47.86
N HIS A 184 70.76 -10.04 48.40
CA HIS A 184 70.52 -11.31 47.72
C HIS A 184 69.20 -11.95 48.15
N ILE A 185 68.48 -12.49 47.19
CA ILE A 185 67.33 -13.36 47.44
C ILE A 185 67.50 -14.65 46.64
N ARG A 186 67.13 -15.78 47.24
CA ARG A 186 67.17 -17.07 46.55
C ARG A 186 65.83 -17.32 45.85
N GLY A 187 65.86 -17.65 44.56
CA GLY A 187 64.67 -18.05 43.81
C GLY A 187 64.11 -19.39 44.32
N GLU A 188 62.79 -19.51 44.45
CA GLU A 188 62.15 -20.71 45.02
C GLU A 188 62.29 -21.96 44.12
N LYS A 189 62.28 -21.83 42.79
CA LYS A 189 62.31 -23.00 41.88
C LYS A 189 63.66 -23.24 41.22
N SER A 190 64.34 -22.19 40.76
CA SER A 190 65.64 -22.33 40.07
C SER A 190 66.82 -22.54 41.01
N ARG A 191 66.65 -22.26 42.32
CA ARG A 191 67.71 -22.23 43.35
C ARG A 191 68.81 -21.18 43.13
N ASP A 192 68.72 -20.36 42.09
CA ASP A 192 69.67 -19.27 41.81
C ASP A 192 69.57 -18.15 42.85
N VAL A 193 70.69 -17.46 43.06
CA VAL A 193 70.77 -16.28 43.93
C VAL A 193 70.70 -15.03 43.06
N LEU A 194 69.70 -14.17 43.31
CA LEU A 194 69.46 -12.95 42.55
C LEU A 194 69.68 -11.72 43.43
N VAL A 195 70.35 -10.71 42.87
CA VAL A 195 70.52 -9.41 43.52
C VAL A 195 69.28 -8.56 43.24
N HIS A 196 68.42 -8.37 44.24
CA HIS A 196 67.15 -7.63 44.07
C HIS A 196 67.26 -6.14 44.38
N LYS A 197 68.24 -5.75 45.20
CA LYS A 197 68.66 -4.36 45.41
C LYS A 197 70.18 -4.29 45.35
N HIS A 198 70.71 -3.23 44.77
CA HIS A 198 72.13 -2.94 44.91
C HIS A 198 72.35 -1.44 45.02
N VAL A 199 73.39 -1.06 45.75
CA VAL A 199 73.82 0.32 45.95
C VAL A 199 75.24 0.43 45.42
N THR A 200 75.48 1.37 44.51
CA THR A 200 76.82 1.68 44.02
C THR A 200 77.29 3.02 44.57
N PHE A 201 78.58 3.09 44.92
CA PHE A 201 79.28 4.31 45.28
C PHE A 201 80.39 4.55 44.26
N ALA A 202 80.27 5.63 43.52
CA ALA A 202 81.29 6.09 42.57
C ALA A 202 82.09 7.23 43.18
N GLY A 203 83.42 7.16 43.16
CA GLY A 203 84.25 8.26 43.64
C GLY A 203 84.19 9.44 42.66
N CYS A 204 83.91 10.66 43.15
CA CYS A 204 84.00 11.89 42.35
C CYS A 204 85.29 12.63 42.68
N SER A 205 86.25 12.66 41.75
CA SER A 205 87.47 13.46 41.87
C SER A 205 87.28 14.83 41.21
N GLU A 206 86.50 15.71 41.83
CA GLU A 206 86.50 17.13 41.49
C GLU A 206 86.95 17.93 42.73
N THR A 207 88.25 18.24 42.74
CA THR A 207 88.91 19.08 43.72
C THR A 207 88.57 20.55 43.46
N THR A 208 87.84 21.18 44.37
CA THR A 208 88.15 22.55 44.80
C THR A 208 88.19 22.57 46.32
N GLN A 209 89.13 23.36 46.83
CA GLN A 209 89.76 23.21 48.13
C GLN A 209 88.77 23.30 49.31
N GLU A 210 89.04 22.46 50.32
CA GLU A 210 88.41 22.45 51.64
C GLU A 210 86.92 22.07 51.70
N GLN A 211 86.60 20.80 51.41
CA GLN A 211 85.70 19.94 52.21
C GLN A 211 85.46 18.58 51.52
N ALA A 212 85.76 17.50 52.26
CA ALA A 212 85.39 16.08 52.09
C ALA A 212 85.21 15.49 50.66
N GLU A 213 86.05 14.50 50.29
CA GLU A 213 85.81 13.61 49.14
C GLU A 213 84.38 13.04 49.18
N THR A 214 83.52 13.52 48.28
CA THR A 214 82.15 13.02 48.17
C THR A 214 82.07 11.90 47.12
N SER A 215 81.33 10.84 47.42
CA SER A 215 81.01 9.78 46.45
C SER A 215 79.55 9.86 46.05
N LEU A 216 79.26 9.62 44.79
CA LEU A 216 77.91 9.52 44.27
C LEU A 216 77.32 8.15 44.62
N CYS A 217 76.27 8.14 45.43
CA CYS A 217 75.52 6.96 45.82
C CYS A 217 74.30 6.76 44.92
N ARG A 218 74.18 5.60 44.30
CA ARG A 218 73.01 5.23 43.48
C ARG A 218 72.37 3.98 44.05
N ILE A 219 71.06 4.05 44.30
CA ILE A 219 70.27 2.92 44.80
C ILE A 219 69.46 2.34 43.65
N TYR A 220 69.71 1.08 43.33
CA TYR A 220 68.99 0.32 42.32
C TYR A 220 68.15 -0.77 42.96
N CYS A 221 66.93 -0.92 42.48
CA CYS A 221 66.04 -2.02 42.84
C CYS A 221 65.59 -2.70 41.55
N ARG A 222 65.87 -4.01 41.39
CA ARG A 222 65.53 -4.79 40.18
C ARG A 222 65.92 -4.10 38.86
N ASN A 223 67.14 -3.57 38.83
CA ASN A 223 67.75 -2.84 37.71
C ASN A 223 67.10 -1.48 37.37
N VAL A 224 66.21 -0.96 38.22
CA VAL A 224 65.68 0.40 38.09
C VAL A 224 66.34 1.29 39.14
N LYS A 225 66.88 2.44 38.71
CA LYS A 225 67.43 3.45 39.61
C LYS A 225 66.30 4.09 40.41
N VAL A 226 66.31 3.90 41.73
CA VAL A 226 65.29 4.42 42.65
C VAL A 226 65.70 5.76 43.24
N ASP A 227 66.98 5.93 43.55
CA ASP A 227 67.50 7.13 44.20
C ASP A 227 68.97 7.38 43.83
N GLU A 228 69.40 8.64 43.87
CA GLU A 228 70.75 9.08 43.53
C GLU A 228 71.10 10.36 44.30
N PHE A 229 72.18 10.34 45.09
CA PHE A 229 72.61 11.48 45.90
C PHE A 229 74.09 11.37 46.30
N PHE A 230 74.72 12.49 46.65
CA PHE A 230 76.12 12.54 47.08
C PHE A 230 76.28 12.22 48.57
N VAL A 231 77.36 11.52 48.91
CA VAL A 231 77.67 11.03 50.25
C VAL A 231 79.12 11.33 50.59
N ALA A 232 79.35 12.10 51.65
CA ALA A 232 80.69 12.56 52.05
C ALA A 232 81.31 11.77 53.22
N THR A 233 80.50 11.17 54.09
CA THR A 233 80.97 10.52 55.34
C THR A 233 80.57 9.05 55.40
N LYS A 234 81.35 8.24 56.12
CA LYS A 234 81.04 6.81 56.35
C LYS A 234 79.67 6.61 57.01
N SER A 235 79.26 7.52 57.90
CA SER A 235 77.93 7.48 58.53
C SER A 235 76.80 7.68 57.53
N ASN A 236 76.96 8.61 56.57
CA ASN A 236 75.96 8.84 55.53
C ASN A 236 75.90 7.68 54.53
N ALA A 237 77.03 7.02 54.25
CA ALA A 237 77.08 5.82 53.42
C ALA A 237 76.36 4.63 54.09
N LEU A 238 76.54 4.45 55.41
CA LEU A 238 75.76 3.48 56.18
C LEU A 238 74.27 3.79 56.16
N ALA A 239 73.87 5.04 56.38
CA ALA A 239 72.47 5.47 56.33
C ALA A 239 71.85 5.22 54.94
N ALA A 240 72.62 5.39 53.85
CA ALA A 240 72.18 5.08 52.50
C ALA A 240 71.95 3.56 52.30
N LEU A 241 72.81 2.72 52.87
CA LEU A 241 72.65 1.27 52.84
C LEU A 241 71.46 0.81 53.71
N GLU A 242 71.26 1.37 54.90
CA GLU A 242 70.08 1.12 55.74
C GLU A 242 68.79 1.57 55.05
N LYS A 243 68.82 2.73 54.38
CA LYS A 243 67.71 3.21 53.55
C LYS A 243 67.38 2.23 52.43
N ALA A 244 68.39 1.67 51.76
CA ALA A 244 68.17 0.65 50.73
C ALA A 244 67.60 -0.66 51.33
N ASP A 245 68.08 -1.10 52.51
CA ASP A 245 67.57 -2.28 53.21
C ASP A 245 66.09 -2.13 53.58
N ALA A 246 65.70 -0.95 54.08
CA ALA A 246 64.32 -0.63 54.50
C ALA A 246 63.30 -0.52 53.35
N LEU A 247 63.73 -0.44 52.08
CA LEU A 247 62.81 -0.33 50.94
C LEU A 247 62.03 -1.64 50.71
N PHE A 248 60.71 -1.62 50.83
CA PHE A 248 59.90 -2.79 50.45
C PHE A 248 59.67 -2.84 48.93
N LEU A 249 59.94 -4.00 48.34
CA LEU A 249 59.76 -4.25 46.91
C LEU A 249 58.36 -4.77 46.57
N CYS A 250 57.77 -4.27 45.49
CA CYS A 250 56.52 -4.81 44.93
C CYS A 250 56.68 -6.29 44.52
N PRO A 251 55.80 -7.22 44.93
CA PRO A 251 55.90 -8.65 44.60
C PRO A 251 55.42 -8.99 43.17
N GLY A 252 54.93 -8.02 42.41
CA GLY A 252 54.60 -8.17 40.98
C GLY A 252 53.20 -8.68 40.69
N CYS A 253 52.98 -9.09 39.44
CA CYS A 253 51.70 -9.59 38.95
C CYS A 253 51.38 -11.00 39.49
N GLY A 254 52.40 -11.81 39.76
CA GLY A 254 52.25 -13.17 40.31
C GLY A 254 51.52 -14.17 39.40
N ILE A 255 51.31 -13.84 38.11
CA ILE A 255 50.68 -14.71 37.10
C ILE A 255 51.49 -14.59 35.81
N GLU A 256 51.77 -15.72 35.17
CA GLU A 256 52.43 -15.79 33.88
C GLU A 256 51.52 -15.27 32.75
N PRO A 257 51.98 -14.34 31.90
CA PRO A 257 51.18 -13.80 30.82
C PRO A 257 50.94 -14.83 29.71
N ILE A 258 49.76 -14.79 29.09
CA ILE A 258 49.39 -15.70 27.97
C ILE A 258 50.15 -15.34 26.68
N LYS A 259 50.49 -14.06 26.50
CA LYS A 259 51.23 -13.56 25.35
C LYS A 259 52.65 -13.19 25.79
N THR A 260 53.64 -13.65 25.03
CA THR A 260 55.04 -13.23 25.17
C THR A 260 55.15 -11.70 25.03
N GLY A 261 55.94 -11.07 25.91
CA GLY A 261 56.16 -9.61 25.90
C GLY A 261 55.11 -8.74 26.63
N GLN A 262 54.05 -9.33 27.23
CA GLN A 262 53.01 -8.55 27.93
C GLN A 262 53.43 -8.06 29.32
N CYS A 263 54.49 -8.62 29.90
CA CYS A 263 55.06 -8.27 31.20
C CYS A 263 56.59 -8.34 31.15
N THR A 264 57.25 -7.57 32.02
CA THR A 264 58.69 -7.69 32.26
C THR A 264 58.94 -8.84 33.23
N LYS A 265 59.91 -9.71 32.93
CA LYS A 265 60.31 -10.83 33.80
C LYS A 265 61.58 -10.45 34.55
N PHE A 266 61.59 -10.61 35.88
CA PHE A 266 62.79 -10.51 36.71
C PHE A 266 62.83 -11.72 37.64
N GLY A 267 63.88 -12.55 37.49
CA GLY A 267 63.90 -13.90 38.05
C GLY A 267 62.70 -14.72 37.56
N GLU A 268 61.93 -15.27 38.48
CA GLU A 268 60.72 -16.06 38.20
C GLU A 268 59.42 -15.24 38.26
N SER A 269 59.52 -13.97 38.65
CA SER A 269 58.35 -13.12 38.86
C SER A 269 58.09 -12.20 37.67
N TYR A 270 56.81 -12.01 37.35
CA TYR A 270 56.34 -11.15 36.28
C TYR A 270 55.84 -9.82 36.82
N TYR A 271 56.22 -8.72 36.16
CA TYR A 271 55.91 -7.35 36.53
C TYR A 271 55.28 -6.59 35.38
N SER A 272 54.49 -5.57 35.70
CA SER A 272 54.04 -4.60 34.71
C SER A 272 55.25 -3.84 34.15
N HIS A 273 55.24 -3.52 32.86
CA HIS A 273 56.29 -2.69 32.23
C HIS A 273 56.49 -1.33 32.94
N ALA A 274 55.45 -0.82 33.59
CA ALA A 274 55.47 0.41 34.39
C ALA A 274 55.34 0.10 35.90
N CYS A 275 56.07 -0.89 36.41
CA CYS A 275 56.06 -1.22 37.83
C CYS A 275 56.71 -0.10 38.66
N SER A 276 56.10 0.32 39.76
CA SER A 276 56.68 1.31 40.69
C SER A 276 57.90 0.81 41.47
N VAL A 277 58.23 -0.48 41.38
CA VAL A 277 59.38 -1.15 42.04
C VAL A 277 59.36 -1.13 43.57
N THR A 278 59.27 0.02 44.22
CA THR A 278 59.16 0.17 45.67
C THR A 278 57.71 0.45 46.07
N THR A 279 57.31 0.00 47.26
CA THR A 279 55.95 0.16 47.80
C THR A 279 56.02 0.33 49.32
N ALA A 280 55.09 1.08 49.91
CA ALA A 280 55.16 1.42 51.34
C ALA A 280 55.10 0.21 52.30
N GLU A 281 54.46 -0.90 51.91
CA GLU A 281 54.21 -2.06 52.79
C GLU A 281 54.51 -3.41 52.10
N GLY A 282 55.32 -3.42 51.04
CA GLY A 282 55.58 -4.64 50.25
C GLY A 282 54.35 -5.20 49.51
N LYS A 283 53.27 -4.42 49.38
CA LYS A 283 52.05 -4.81 48.67
C LYS A 283 52.20 -4.65 47.16
N GLN A 284 51.36 -5.35 46.37
CA GLN A 284 51.34 -5.19 44.91
C GLN A 284 50.99 -3.75 44.52
N CYS A 285 51.84 -3.10 43.72
CA CYS A 285 51.55 -1.77 43.18
C CYS A 285 50.31 -1.81 42.27
N LEU A 286 49.63 -0.67 42.13
CA LEU A 286 48.40 -0.55 41.32
C LEU A 286 48.59 -1.08 39.90
N ARG A 287 49.72 -0.77 39.26
CA ARG A 287 50.02 -1.19 37.87
C ARG A 287 50.10 -2.71 37.75
N CYS A 288 50.85 -3.38 38.63
CA CYS A 288 50.91 -4.85 38.67
C CYS A 288 49.55 -5.47 39.04
N LYS A 289 48.76 -4.85 39.92
CA LYS A 289 47.41 -5.31 40.27
C LYS A 289 46.45 -5.24 39.07
N TYR A 290 46.49 -4.16 38.29
CA TYR A 290 45.72 -4.03 37.06
C TYR A 290 46.14 -5.05 36.00
N THR A 291 47.45 -5.19 35.76
CA THR A 291 47.99 -6.17 34.80
C THR A 291 47.60 -7.60 35.18
N ARG A 292 47.66 -7.96 36.47
CA ARG A 292 47.17 -9.26 36.98
C ARG A 292 45.70 -9.52 36.66
N LYS A 293 44.83 -8.53 36.90
CA LYS A 293 43.38 -8.63 36.60
C LYS A 293 43.13 -8.75 35.09
N LEU A 294 43.92 -8.05 34.28
CA LEU A 294 43.84 -8.11 32.82
C LEU A 294 44.22 -9.49 32.29
N ILE A 295 45.33 -10.07 32.75
CA ILE A 295 45.75 -11.44 32.38
C ILE A 295 44.70 -12.47 32.83
N SER A 296 44.19 -12.36 34.06
CA SER A 296 43.14 -13.26 34.58
C SER A 296 41.86 -13.23 33.73
N ASN A 297 41.45 -12.03 33.28
CA ASN A 297 40.29 -11.88 32.39
C ASN A 297 40.54 -12.47 30.99
N GLN A 298 41.76 -12.35 30.46
CA GLN A 298 42.13 -12.98 29.19
C GLN A 298 42.07 -14.50 29.29
N MET A 299 42.61 -15.10 30.37
CA MET A 299 42.54 -16.55 30.61
C MET A 299 41.08 -17.03 30.72
N ARG A 300 40.21 -16.26 31.38
CA ARG A 300 38.79 -16.59 31.50
C ARG A 300 38.06 -16.53 30.16
N ARG A 301 38.35 -15.54 29.31
CA ARG A 301 37.77 -15.42 27.96
C ARG A 301 38.20 -16.58 27.06
N GLN A 302 39.45 -17.03 27.15
CA GLN A 302 39.94 -18.16 26.35
C GLN A 302 39.25 -19.48 26.74
N LYS A 303 39.00 -19.70 28.04
CA LYS A 303 38.20 -20.86 28.53
C LYS A 303 36.71 -20.79 28.16
N GLN A 304 36.14 -19.60 27.96
CA GLN A 304 34.72 -19.43 27.64
C GLN A 304 34.38 -19.42 26.14
N ASN A 305 35.37 -19.48 25.23
CA ASN A 305 35.07 -19.57 23.79
C ASN A 305 34.38 -20.92 23.49
N PRO A 306 33.06 -20.94 23.19
CA PRO A 306 32.39 -22.15 22.79
C PRO A 306 32.90 -22.54 21.40
N LYS A 307 33.02 -23.84 21.10
CA LYS A 307 33.31 -24.34 19.74
C LYS A 307 32.44 -23.59 18.70
N PRO A 308 32.97 -23.24 17.51
CA PRO A 308 32.30 -22.30 16.62
C PRO A 308 30.92 -22.81 16.18
N LYS A 309 29.87 -22.06 16.53
CA LYS A 309 28.44 -22.34 16.19
C LYS A 309 28.15 -22.44 14.68
N PHE A 310 29.12 -22.14 13.83
CA PHE A 310 29.00 -22.16 12.37
C PHE A 310 28.73 -23.57 11.80
N ARG A 311 29.43 -24.61 12.28
CA ARG A 311 29.24 -26.00 11.81
C ARG A 311 27.84 -26.55 12.11
N GLN A 312 27.25 -26.20 13.26
CA GLN A 312 25.90 -26.64 13.60
C GLN A 312 24.80 -25.93 12.79
N ARG A 313 24.99 -24.64 12.45
CA ARG A 313 24.05 -23.90 11.59
C ARG A 313 24.08 -24.42 10.15
N ALA A 314 25.28 -24.70 9.62
CA ALA A 314 25.44 -25.33 8.30
C ALA A 314 24.84 -26.74 8.25
N ALA A 315 25.04 -27.56 9.29
CA ALA A 315 24.44 -28.89 9.39
C ALA A 315 22.89 -28.83 9.43
N ARG A 316 22.31 -27.91 10.21
CA ARG A 316 20.85 -27.71 10.27
C ARG A 316 20.28 -27.25 8.93
N GLN A 317 20.94 -26.32 8.24
CA GLN A 317 20.54 -25.88 6.90
C GLN A 317 20.62 -27.02 5.88
N SER A 318 21.69 -27.83 5.91
CA SER A 318 21.86 -28.98 5.02
C SER A 318 20.75 -30.04 5.22
N VAL A 319 20.41 -30.36 6.47
CA VAL A 319 19.30 -31.29 6.79
C VAL A 319 17.95 -30.73 6.34
N GLN A 320 17.70 -29.44 6.51
CA GLN A 320 16.46 -28.80 6.04
C GLN A 320 16.36 -28.83 4.51
N LEU A 321 17.46 -28.61 3.79
CA LEU A 321 17.55 -28.69 2.33
C LEU A 321 17.30 -30.13 1.82
N LEU A 322 17.80 -31.13 2.55
CA LEU A 322 17.54 -32.55 2.25
C LEU A 322 16.06 -32.92 2.44
N ARG A 323 15.43 -32.41 3.51
CA ARG A 323 14.00 -32.62 3.77
C ARG A 323 13.13 -31.95 2.70
N THR A 324 13.46 -30.71 2.28
CA THR A 324 12.72 -30.02 1.22
C THR A 324 12.89 -30.70 -0.14
N ARG A 325 14.09 -31.17 -0.48
CA ARG A 325 14.34 -31.98 -1.70
C ARG A 325 13.51 -33.26 -1.73
N ARG A 326 13.43 -34.00 -0.61
CA ARG A 326 12.58 -35.19 -0.50
C ARG A 326 11.08 -34.87 -0.66
N LYS A 327 10.60 -33.77 -0.06
CA LYS A 327 9.21 -33.32 -0.25
C LYS A 327 8.92 -32.95 -1.69
N LEU A 328 9.85 -32.26 -2.36
CA LEU A 328 9.73 -31.89 -3.76
C LEU A 328 9.66 -33.13 -4.67
N ALA A 329 10.53 -34.13 -4.44
CA ALA A 329 10.53 -35.37 -5.19
C ALA A 329 9.19 -36.13 -5.05
N LYS A 330 8.65 -36.25 -3.82
CA LYS A 330 7.33 -36.85 -3.59
C LYS A 330 6.20 -36.07 -4.30
N ALA A 331 6.23 -34.75 -4.25
CA ALA A 331 5.23 -33.92 -4.94
C ALA A 331 5.32 -34.09 -6.47
N GLN A 332 6.54 -34.14 -7.03
CA GLN A 332 6.77 -34.39 -8.46
C GLN A 332 6.27 -35.78 -8.89
N GLU A 333 6.50 -36.81 -8.08
CA GLU A 333 6.00 -38.16 -8.33
C GLU A 333 4.46 -38.21 -8.29
N THR A 334 3.86 -37.54 -7.30
CA THR A 334 2.39 -37.44 -7.19
C THR A 334 1.80 -36.73 -8.40
N VAL A 335 2.40 -35.62 -8.84
CA VAL A 335 1.99 -34.91 -10.07
C VAL A 335 2.14 -35.79 -11.31
N LYS A 336 3.20 -36.61 -11.40
CA LYS A 336 3.40 -37.53 -12.52
C LYS A 336 2.30 -38.61 -12.56
N LYS A 337 1.92 -39.17 -11.40
CA LYS A 337 0.79 -40.11 -11.28
C LYS A 337 -0.54 -39.46 -11.68
N LEU A 338 -0.83 -38.26 -11.18
CA LEU A 338 -2.07 -37.53 -11.53
C LEU A 338 -2.13 -37.17 -13.04
N ARG A 339 -0.99 -36.86 -13.66
CA ARG A 339 -0.93 -36.61 -15.11
C ARG A 339 -1.23 -37.85 -15.93
N LEU A 340 -0.73 -39.02 -15.52
CA LEU A 340 -1.05 -40.30 -16.16
C LEU A 340 -2.54 -40.63 -16.05
N VAL A 341 -3.15 -40.36 -14.88
CA VAL A 341 -4.61 -40.52 -14.68
C VAL A 341 -5.41 -39.53 -15.52
N ASN A 342 -4.95 -38.29 -15.69
CA ASN A 342 -5.65 -37.33 -16.55
C ASN A 342 -5.47 -37.62 -18.05
N GLN A 343 -4.36 -38.23 -18.46
CA GLN A 343 -4.14 -38.67 -19.84
C GLN A 343 -5.05 -39.84 -20.26
N SER A 344 -5.52 -40.65 -19.31
CA SER A 344 -6.44 -41.76 -19.60
C SER A 344 -7.92 -41.33 -19.72
N VAL A 345 -8.26 -40.10 -19.33
CA VAL A 345 -9.59 -39.54 -19.55
C VAL A 345 -9.66 -38.97 -20.96
N ALA A 346 -10.28 -39.72 -21.89
CA ALA A 346 -10.44 -39.28 -23.27
C ALA A 346 -11.29 -38.00 -23.39
N ASP A 347 -10.90 -37.08 -24.27
CA ASP A 347 -11.63 -35.84 -24.60
C ASP A 347 -13.11 -36.09 -24.99
N THR A 348 -13.42 -37.31 -25.44
CA THR A 348 -14.77 -37.77 -25.79
C THR A 348 -15.69 -37.88 -24.57
N ALA A 349 -15.20 -38.39 -23.44
CA ALA A 349 -15.95 -38.50 -22.20
C ALA A 349 -16.25 -37.12 -21.59
N PHE A 350 -15.35 -36.15 -21.78
CA PHE A 350 -15.54 -34.77 -21.34
C PHE A 350 -16.61 -34.04 -22.16
N LYS A 351 -16.58 -34.16 -23.49
CA LYS A 351 -17.60 -33.59 -24.38
C LYS A 351 -18.99 -34.17 -24.09
N GLN A 352 -19.10 -35.47 -23.82
CA GLN A 352 -20.36 -36.11 -23.44
C GLN A 352 -20.92 -35.56 -22.12
N LYS A 353 -20.08 -35.32 -21.11
CA LYS A 353 -20.49 -34.72 -19.83
C LYS A 353 -20.94 -33.27 -19.94
N ILE A 354 -20.42 -32.51 -20.90
CA ILE A 354 -20.77 -31.11 -21.11
C ILE A 354 -22.03 -30.96 -21.99
N CYS A 355 -22.41 -31.98 -22.75
CA CYS A 355 -23.55 -31.92 -23.67
C CYS A 355 -24.87 -31.48 -22.98
N GLY A 356 -25.05 -31.83 -21.70
CA GLY A 356 -26.22 -31.43 -20.91
C GLY A 356 -26.26 -29.95 -20.49
N LEU A 357 -25.19 -29.17 -20.72
CA LEU A 357 -25.15 -27.74 -20.37
C LEU A 357 -25.59 -26.87 -21.56
N PRO A 358 -26.13 -25.66 -21.32
CA PRO A 358 -26.40 -24.68 -22.37
C PRO A 358 -25.15 -24.35 -23.20
N PRO A 359 -25.26 -24.09 -24.52
CA PRO A 359 -24.11 -23.91 -25.42
C PRO A 359 -23.06 -22.89 -24.94
N LYS A 360 -23.51 -21.77 -24.35
CA LYS A 360 -22.63 -20.75 -23.78
C LYS A 360 -21.84 -21.25 -22.57
N GLN A 361 -22.46 -22.05 -21.72
CA GLN A 361 -21.78 -22.68 -20.58
C GLN A 361 -20.81 -23.75 -21.05
N GLN A 362 -21.16 -24.51 -22.11
CA GLN A 362 -20.23 -25.46 -22.73
C GLN A 362 -18.94 -24.77 -23.17
N LEU A 363 -19.05 -23.64 -23.88
CA LEU A 363 -17.91 -22.82 -24.31
C LEU A 363 -17.08 -22.28 -23.15
N ALA A 364 -17.73 -21.79 -22.09
CA ALA A 364 -17.05 -21.30 -20.89
C ALA A 364 -16.26 -22.41 -20.19
N VAL A 365 -16.87 -23.58 -19.99
CA VAL A 365 -16.25 -24.74 -19.35
C VAL A 365 -15.11 -25.27 -20.21
N GLN A 366 -15.30 -25.43 -21.51
CA GLN A 366 -14.23 -25.84 -22.43
C GLN A 366 -13.04 -24.87 -22.39
N THR A 367 -13.30 -23.56 -22.28
CA THR A 367 -12.25 -22.54 -22.14
C THR A 367 -11.51 -22.67 -20.81
N CYS A 368 -12.23 -22.91 -19.71
CA CYS A 368 -11.63 -23.16 -18.40
C CYS A 368 -10.72 -24.39 -18.40
N PHE A 369 -11.15 -25.50 -19.01
CA PHE A 369 -10.33 -26.71 -19.13
C PHE A 369 -9.09 -26.49 -20.01
N LYS A 370 -9.23 -25.79 -21.15
CA LYS A 370 -8.08 -25.44 -22.00
C LYS A 370 -7.04 -24.59 -21.27
N ALA A 371 -7.49 -23.66 -20.41
CA ALA A 371 -6.59 -22.86 -19.59
C ALA A 371 -5.91 -23.68 -18.49
N ALA A 372 -6.68 -24.53 -17.79
CA ALA A 372 -6.16 -25.39 -16.73
C ALA A 372 -5.12 -26.41 -17.23
N SER A 373 -5.26 -26.89 -18.47
CA SER A 373 -4.29 -27.79 -19.10
C SER A 373 -2.96 -27.13 -19.48
N ARG A 374 -2.87 -25.79 -19.45
CA ARG A 374 -1.67 -25.04 -19.83
C ARG A 374 -0.85 -24.60 -18.61
N LYS A 375 0.46 -24.45 -18.82
CA LYS A 375 1.38 -23.89 -17.79
C LYS A 375 1.17 -22.38 -17.59
N SER A 376 0.64 -21.68 -18.59
CA SER A 376 0.38 -20.24 -18.59
C SER A 376 -0.74 -19.91 -19.56
N ASN A 377 -1.56 -18.93 -19.19
CA ASN A 377 -2.67 -18.43 -20.00
C ASN A 377 -2.24 -17.33 -20.99
N ARG A 378 -0.94 -16.96 -21.02
CA ARG A 378 -0.41 -16.00 -22.00
C ARG A 378 -0.49 -16.59 -23.41
N GLY A 379 -1.04 -15.83 -24.35
CA GLY A 379 -1.20 -16.28 -25.74
C GLY A 379 -2.20 -17.43 -25.90
N MET A 380 -3.18 -17.54 -25.01
CA MET A 380 -4.30 -18.46 -25.19
C MET A 380 -5.22 -17.98 -26.32
N ALA A 381 -5.47 -18.86 -27.31
CA ALA A 381 -6.46 -18.63 -28.33
C ALA A 381 -7.86 -18.94 -27.78
N TYR A 382 -8.79 -18.03 -28.03
CA TYR A 382 -10.19 -18.16 -27.63
C TYR A 382 -11.07 -18.49 -28.83
N ASP A 383 -12.17 -19.19 -28.57
CA ASP A 383 -13.19 -19.42 -29.59
C ASP A 383 -13.90 -18.11 -29.96
N LYS A 384 -14.23 -17.91 -31.25
CA LYS A 384 -14.84 -16.66 -31.73
C LYS A 384 -16.20 -16.39 -31.09
N LEU A 385 -17.01 -17.42 -30.87
CA LEU A 385 -18.32 -17.29 -30.21
C LEU A 385 -18.16 -16.93 -28.74
N TRP A 386 -17.13 -17.48 -28.08
CA TRP A 386 -16.81 -17.11 -26.70
C TRP A 386 -16.31 -15.67 -26.58
N VAL A 387 -15.47 -15.22 -27.50
CA VAL A 387 -15.03 -13.82 -27.56
C VAL A 387 -16.21 -12.87 -27.77
N LEU A 388 -17.16 -13.23 -28.65
CA LEU A 388 -18.37 -12.44 -28.86
C LEU A 388 -19.19 -12.30 -27.56
N GLU A 389 -19.41 -13.40 -26.83
CA GLU A 389 -20.09 -13.34 -25.53
C GLU A 389 -19.33 -12.47 -24.53
N CYS A 390 -17.99 -12.57 -24.50
CA CYS A 390 -17.15 -11.72 -23.65
C CYS A 390 -17.26 -10.23 -24.01
N ILE A 391 -17.37 -9.88 -25.30
CA ILE A 391 -17.64 -8.51 -25.76
C ILE A 391 -19.00 -8.05 -25.22
N LEU A 392 -20.05 -8.87 -25.36
CA LEU A 392 -21.40 -8.55 -24.87
C LEU A 392 -21.43 -8.38 -23.34
N MET A 393 -20.75 -9.25 -22.60
CA MET A 393 -20.60 -9.13 -21.14
C MET A 393 -19.92 -7.82 -20.75
N ARG A 394 -18.84 -7.46 -21.45
CA ARG A 394 -18.13 -6.19 -21.21
C ARG A 394 -18.99 -4.98 -21.58
N MET A 395 -19.78 -5.04 -22.65
CA MET A 395 -20.72 -3.97 -23.03
C MET A 395 -21.79 -3.76 -21.95
N LYS A 396 -22.28 -4.83 -21.31
CA LYS A 396 -23.23 -4.73 -20.20
C LYS A 396 -22.62 -4.15 -18.93
N SER A 397 -21.41 -4.58 -18.56
CA SER A 397 -20.68 -4.01 -17.42
C SER A 397 -19.16 -4.27 -17.53
N PRO A 398 -18.37 -3.25 -17.88
CA PRO A 398 -16.91 -3.37 -17.95
C PRO A 398 -16.28 -3.66 -16.59
N GLN A 399 -16.85 -3.09 -15.53
CA GLN A 399 -16.35 -3.25 -14.15
C GLN A 399 -16.54 -4.69 -13.68
N LEU A 400 -17.74 -5.27 -13.88
CA LEU A 400 -18.01 -6.66 -13.52
C LEU A 400 -17.14 -7.61 -14.35
N TYR A 401 -16.95 -7.34 -15.64
CA TYR A 401 -16.08 -8.13 -16.50
C TYR A 401 -14.64 -8.17 -15.97
N GLU A 402 -14.06 -7.03 -15.63
CA GLU A 402 -12.71 -6.97 -15.06
C GLU A 402 -12.63 -7.58 -13.66
N HIS A 403 -13.69 -7.49 -12.85
CA HIS A 403 -13.75 -8.18 -11.56
C HIS A 403 -13.68 -9.71 -11.75
N ILE A 404 -14.56 -10.28 -12.58
CA ILE A 404 -14.58 -11.73 -12.87
C ILE A 404 -13.24 -12.20 -13.41
N ARG A 405 -12.61 -11.40 -14.27
CA ARG A 405 -11.30 -11.70 -14.86
C ARG A 405 -10.16 -11.62 -13.84
N LYS A 406 -10.08 -10.55 -13.03
CA LYS A 406 -9.00 -10.33 -12.05
C LYS A 406 -9.04 -11.32 -10.89
N HIS A 407 -10.23 -11.74 -10.49
CA HIS A 407 -10.43 -12.76 -9.46
C HIS A 407 -10.36 -14.19 -10.01
N GLU A 408 -10.07 -14.36 -11.31
CA GLU A 408 -9.94 -15.65 -11.96
C GLU A 408 -11.18 -16.55 -11.77
N ILE A 409 -12.36 -15.95 -11.62
CA ILE A 409 -13.64 -16.66 -11.45
C ILE A 409 -13.98 -17.42 -12.74
N MET A 410 -13.65 -16.82 -13.89
CA MET A 410 -13.80 -17.43 -15.21
C MET A 410 -12.61 -17.03 -16.09
N VAL A 411 -12.26 -17.90 -17.04
CA VAL A 411 -11.18 -17.62 -17.99
C VAL A 411 -11.69 -16.67 -19.07
N LEU A 412 -11.41 -15.38 -18.87
CA LEU A 412 -11.85 -14.29 -19.74
C LEU A 412 -10.67 -13.64 -20.51
N PRO A 413 -10.86 -13.29 -21.79
CA PRO A 413 -9.90 -12.50 -22.56
C PRO A 413 -9.59 -11.15 -21.92
N SER A 414 -8.36 -10.64 -22.12
CA SER A 414 -8.00 -9.29 -21.70
C SER A 414 -8.70 -8.21 -22.52
N LYS A 415 -8.81 -7.00 -21.96
CA LYS A 415 -9.23 -5.79 -22.69
C LYS A 415 -8.53 -5.68 -24.05
N THR A 416 -7.21 -5.79 -24.08
CA THR A 416 -6.40 -5.73 -25.32
C THR A 416 -6.75 -6.84 -26.33
N CYS A 417 -7.11 -8.04 -25.85
CA CYS A 417 -7.55 -9.12 -26.73
C CYS A 417 -8.93 -8.81 -27.34
N LEU A 418 -9.86 -8.30 -26.55
CA LEU A 418 -11.18 -7.88 -27.04
C LEU A 418 -11.06 -6.72 -28.03
N ASP A 419 -10.25 -5.70 -27.70
CA ASP A 419 -10.05 -4.53 -28.55
C ASP A 419 -9.46 -4.94 -29.92
N LYS A 420 -8.55 -5.92 -29.97
CA LYS A 420 -8.05 -6.50 -31.24
C LYS A 420 -9.12 -7.18 -32.07
N HIS A 421 -10.08 -7.87 -31.44
CA HIS A 421 -11.21 -8.46 -32.17
C HIS A 421 -12.21 -7.41 -32.65
N LEU A 422 -12.36 -6.31 -31.90
CA LEU A 422 -13.19 -5.17 -32.29
C LEU A 422 -12.57 -4.33 -33.41
N GLN A 423 -11.23 -4.27 -33.53
CA GLN A 423 -10.55 -3.55 -34.62
C GLN A 423 -10.97 -4.01 -36.03
N GLY A 424 -11.42 -5.26 -36.19
CA GLY A 424 -11.94 -5.77 -37.46
C GLY A 424 -13.30 -5.15 -37.87
N PHE A 425 -14.02 -4.58 -36.90
CA PHE A 425 -15.26 -3.84 -37.10
C PHE A 425 -14.94 -2.34 -37.17
N LYS A 426 -14.57 -1.86 -38.36
CA LYS A 426 -14.44 -0.42 -38.61
C LYS A 426 -15.84 0.22 -38.45
N SER A 427 -16.01 1.05 -37.42
CA SER A 427 -17.09 2.03 -37.33
C SER A 427 -16.65 3.30 -38.07
N THR A 428 -16.70 3.26 -39.40
CA THR A 428 -16.62 4.49 -40.21
C THR A 428 -17.99 5.16 -40.24
N PHE A 429 -18.00 6.47 -40.51
CA PHE A 429 -19.25 7.17 -40.82
C PHE A 429 -19.87 6.59 -42.10
N GLY A 430 -21.18 6.75 -42.23
CA GLY A 430 -21.96 6.17 -43.31
C GLY A 430 -22.37 4.71 -43.09
N PHE A 431 -22.93 4.11 -44.13
CA PHE A 431 -23.49 2.77 -44.04
C PHE A 431 -22.41 1.69 -44.21
N ASN A 432 -22.43 0.68 -43.32
CA ASN A 432 -21.49 -0.43 -43.39
C ASN A 432 -22.02 -1.53 -44.32
N PRO A 433 -21.38 -1.80 -45.49
CA PRO A 433 -21.87 -2.79 -46.44
C PRO A 433 -21.91 -4.21 -45.85
N LYS A 434 -21.01 -4.53 -44.90
CA LYS A 434 -21.01 -5.85 -44.24
C LYS A 434 -22.27 -6.09 -43.42
N VAL A 435 -22.84 -5.02 -42.84
CA VAL A 435 -24.10 -5.12 -42.09
C VAL A 435 -25.24 -5.40 -43.07
N PHE A 436 -25.29 -4.73 -44.22
CA PHE A 436 -26.30 -5.01 -45.24
C PHE A 436 -26.18 -6.41 -45.85
N SER A 437 -24.97 -6.91 -46.13
CA SER A 437 -24.79 -8.29 -46.58
C SER A 437 -25.25 -9.32 -45.54
N ALA A 438 -25.04 -9.04 -44.24
CA ALA A 438 -25.52 -9.90 -43.17
C ALA A 438 -27.05 -9.83 -43.01
N LEU A 439 -27.64 -8.63 -43.20
CA LEU A 439 -29.09 -8.45 -43.20
C LEU A 439 -29.73 -9.18 -44.39
N GLU A 440 -29.15 -9.05 -45.59
CA GLU A 440 -29.62 -9.75 -46.80
C GLU A 440 -29.65 -11.26 -46.60
N GLN A 441 -28.62 -11.85 -45.97
CA GLN A 441 -28.63 -13.27 -45.63
C GLN A 441 -29.73 -13.65 -44.65
N LYS A 442 -30.01 -12.79 -43.67
CA LYS A 442 -31.03 -13.03 -42.65
C LYS A 442 -32.46 -12.88 -43.20
N THR A 443 -32.67 -11.98 -44.16
CA THR A 443 -33.99 -11.70 -44.73
C THR A 443 -34.44 -12.70 -45.79
N LYS A 444 -33.56 -13.58 -46.28
CA LYS A 444 -33.89 -14.61 -47.28
C LYS A 444 -34.99 -15.57 -46.83
N ASP A 445 -35.00 -15.88 -45.54
CA ASP A 445 -35.93 -16.85 -44.94
C ASP A 445 -37.14 -16.15 -44.27
N MET A 446 -37.26 -14.82 -44.40
CA MET A 446 -38.32 -14.03 -43.77
C MET A 446 -39.48 -13.78 -44.75
N ASP A 447 -40.70 -13.75 -44.22
CA ASP A 447 -41.89 -13.38 -44.96
C ASP A 447 -41.91 -11.88 -45.30
N GLU A 448 -42.54 -11.53 -46.42
CA GLU A 448 -42.65 -10.15 -46.92
C GLU A 448 -43.26 -9.20 -45.87
N PHE A 449 -44.22 -9.69 -45.08
CA PHE A 449 -44.85 -8.90 -44.05
C PHE A 449 -43.91 -8.55 -42.88
N SER A 450 -42.96 -9.44 -42.56
CA SER A 450 -41.89 -9.18 -41.58
C SER A 450 -40.76 -8.30 -42.10
N LEU A 451 -40.73 -7.99 -43.41
CA LEU A 451 -39.79 -7.05 -44.02
C LEU A 451 -40.30 -5.60 -44.00
N HIS A 452 -41.56 -5.37 -43.62
CA HIS A 452 -42.10 -4.02 -43.43
C HIS A 452 -41.55 -3.37 -42.16
N GLY A 453 -41.32 -2.06 -42.25
CA GLY A 453 -40.81 -1.27 -41.14
C GLY A 453 -40.70 0.21 -41.47
N GLY A 454 -40.34 0.98 -40.46
CA GLY A 454 -40.14 2.42 -40.54
C GLY A 454 -38.67 2.77 -40.46
N LEU A 455 -38.26 3.79 -41.20
CA LEU A 455 -36.99 4.46 -41.01
C LEU A 455 -37.20 5.63 -40.05
N VAL A 456 -36.56 5.55 -38.89
CA VAL A 456 -36.53 6.63 -37.91
C VAL A 456 -35.16 7.27 -38.00
N PHE A 457 -35.13 8.58 -38.21
CA PHE A 457 -33.90 9.34 -38.21
C PHE A 457 -34.00 10.51 -37.23
N ASP A 458 -32.90 10.77 -36.53
CA ASP A 458 -32.77 11.87 -35.59
C ASP A 458 -31.32 12.34 -35.54
N GLU A 459 -31.12 13.60 -35.14
CA GLU A 459 -29.82 14.23 -35.05
C GLU A 459 -29.31 14.22 -33.61
N LEU A 460 -28.07 13.78 -33.42
CA LEU A 460 -27.40 13.79 -32.12
C LEU A 460 -26.35 14.89 -32.11
N LYS A 461 -26.46 15.85 -31.18
CA LYS A 461 -25.38 16.83 -30.94
C LYS A 461 -24.12 16.12 -30.44
N LEU A 462 -23.01 16.35 -31.13
CA LEU A 462 -21.68 15.85 -30.81
C LEU A 462 -20.82 16.97 -30.22
N SER A 463 -19.79 16.58 -29.48
CA SER A 463 -18.72 17.51 -29.12
C SER A 463 -17.77 17.67 -30.29
N GLU A 464 -17.60 18.90 -30.78
CA GLU A 464 -16.63 19.23 -31.83
C GLU A 464 -15.21 18.87 -31.36
N ASN A 465 -14.64 17.81 -31.93
CA ASN A 465 -13.29 17.36 -31.60
C ASN A 465 -12.65 16.65 -32.79
N ILE A 466 -11.31 16.70 -32.86
CA ILE A 466 -10.54 15.93 -33.82
C ILE A 466 -9.89 14.77 -33.07
N ALA A 467 -10.21 13.54 -33.48
CA ALA A 467 -9.57 12.33 -33.01
C ALA A 467 -8.67 11.77 -34.10
N VAL A 468 -7.36 11.68 -33.81
CA VAL A 468 -6.38 11.02 -34.69
C VAL A 468 -6.29 9.55 -34.31
N LYS A 469 -6.64 8.66 -35.23
CA LYS A 469 -6.52 7.22 -35.05
C LYS A 469 -5.05 6.81 -35.13
N ALA A 470 -4.72 5.65 -34.54
CA ALA A 470 -3.36 5.09 -34.61
C ALA A 470 -2.89 4.77 -36.04
N CYS A 471 -3.80 4.71 -37.02
CA CYS A 471 -3.49 4.58 -38.44
C CYS A 471 -3.10 5.91 -39.13
N GLY A 472 -3.13 7.04 -38.42
CA GLY A 472 -2.85 8.37 -38.97
C GLY A 472 -4.07 9.07 -39.60
N GLU A 473 -5.21 8.39 -39.71
CA GLU A 473 -6.47 9.00 -40.14
C GLU A 473 -7.02 9.94 -39.06
N SER A 474 -7.28 11.20 -39.42
CA SER A 474 -8.05 12.13 -38.61
C SER A 474 -9.55 11.87 -38.79
N SER A 475 -10.30 11.98 -37.70
CA SER A 475 -11.77 11.86 -37.67
C SER A 475 -12.33 13.00 -36.83
N GLY A 476 -13.56 13.44 -37.12
CA GLY A 476 -14.18 14.60 -36.47
C GLY A 476 -14.54 15.76 -37.40
N PHE A 477 -14.30 15.61 -38.70
CA PHE A 477 -14.78 16.53 -39.73
C PHE A 477 -16.17 16.14 -40.23
N VAL A 478 -16.86 17.06 -40.89
CA VAL A 478 -18.13 16.77 -41.56
C VAL A 478 -17.92 15.72 -42.66
N ASP A 479 -18.72 14.66 -42.61
CA ASP A 479 -18.70 13.54 -43.56
C ASP A 479 -20.14 13.19 -43.97
N LEU A 480 -20.56 13.73 -45.12
CA LEU A 480 -21.83 13.45 -45.78
C LEU A 480 -21.65 12.48 -46.96
N GLY A 481 -20.53 11.75 -47.00
CA GLY A 481 -20.15 10.92 -48.13
C GLY A 481 -20.02 11.72 -49.42
N ASN A 482 -20.76 11.30 -50.46
CA ASN A 482 -20.71 11.92 -51.79
C ASN A 482 -21.30 13.33 -51.85
N PHE A 483 -22.04 13.74 -50.82
CA PHE A 483 -22.68 15.07 -50.73
C PHE A 483 -21.87 16.05 -49.88
N THR A 484 -20.63 15.72 -49.55
CA THR A 484 -19.76 16.60 -48.76
C THR A 484 -19.14 17.67 -49.66
N GLU A 485 -19.55 18.92 -49.48
CA GLU A 485 -18.97 20.05 -50.20
C GLU A 485 -17.48 20.23 -49.85
N PRO A 486 -16.65 20.77 -50.76
CA PRO A 486 -15.22 20.94 -50.53
C PRO A 486 -14.87 21.79 -49.30
N GLU A 487 -15.72 22.77 -49.00
CA GLU A 487 -15.60 23.70 -47.88
C GLU A 487 -15.82 22.98 -46.53
N ASP A 488 -16.82 22.10 -46.48
CA ASP A 488 -17.25 21.39 -45.27
C ASP A 488 -16.25 20.30 -44.83
N LYS A 489 -15.42 19.78 -45.75
CA LYS A 489 -14.40 18.77 -45.42
C LYS A 489 -13.39 19.20 -44.36
N THR A 490 -13.24 20.51 -44.15
CA THR A 490 -12.34 21.07 -43.14
C THR A 490 -13.06 21.53 -41.88
N SER A 491 -14.40 21.57 -41.92
CA SER A 491 -15.24 21.96 -40.79
C SER A 491 -15.42 20.80 -39.81
N LEU A 492 -15.50 21.12 -38.52
CA LEU A 492 -15.73 20.13 -37.47
C LEU A 492 -17.19 19.69 -37.48
N SER A 493 -17.41 18.38 -37.35
CA SER A 493 -18.74 17.83 -37.18
C SER A 493 -19.24 18.12 -35.76
N ASP A 494 -20.41 18.73 -35.70
CA ASP A 494 -21.07 19.11 -34.45
C ASP A 494 -22.37 18.32 -34.21
N HIS A 495 -22.88 17.63 -35.24
CA HIS A 495 -24.02 16.72 -35.18
C HIS A 495 -23.72 15.42 -35.93
N GLY A 496 -24.34 14.33 -35.47
CA GLY A 496 -24.36 13.04 -36.14
C GLY A 496 -25.78 12.61 -36.45
N LEU A 497 -26.09 12.36 -37.72
CA LEU A 497 -27.37 11.81 -38.14
C LEU A 497 -27.40 10.30 -37.85
N ILE A 498 -28.40 9.86 -37.09
CA ILE A 498 -28.62 8.44 -36.79
C ILE A 498 -29.84 7.97 -37.56
N ILE A 499 -29.70 6.87 -38.29
CA ILE A 499 -30.81 6.23 -39.01
C ILE A 499 -31.01 4.84 -38.43
N MET A 500 -32.23 4.54 -38.02
CA MET A 500 -32.64 3.26 -37.47
C MET A 500 -33.80 2.69 -38.29
N PHE A 501 -33.70 1.41 -38.64
CA PHE A 501 -34.83 0.66 -39.18
C PHE A 501 -35.57 -0.06 -38.05
N GLN A 502 -36.86 0.24 -37.90
CA GLN A 502 -37.73 -0.40 -36.93
C GLN A 502 -38.79 -1.25 -37.66
N PRO A 503 -38.72 -2.59 -37.57
CA PRO A 503 -39.73 -3.44 -38.20
C PRO A 503 -41.07 -3.27 -37.50
N PHE A 504 -42.14 -3.20 -38.28
CA PHE A 504 -43.51 -3.23 -37.77
C PHE A 504 -44.44 -3.92 -38.76
N GLN A 505 -45.51 -4.48 -38.22
CA GLN A 505 -46.52 -5.19 -38.97
C GLN A 505 -47.77 -4.32 -39.06
N ALA A 506 -48.12 -3.88 -40.26
CA ALA A 506 -49.30 -3.04 -40.49
C ALA A 506 -50.02 -3.45 -41.78
N SER A 507 -51.35 -3.46 -41.74
CA SER A 507 -52.20 -3.51 -42.93
C SER A 507 -52.37 -2.10 -43.49
N SER A 508 -52.19 -1.94 -44.80
CA SER A 508 -52.27 -0.64 -45.46
C SER A 508 -53.68 -0.05 -45.40
N VAL A 509 -53.76 1.21 -45.00
CA VAL A 509 -54.92 2.09 -45.22
C VAL A 509 -54.41 3.28 -46.03
N GLU A 510 -55.28 3.93 -46.79
CA GLU A 510 -54.95 5.10 -47.59
C GLU A 510 -54.45 6.25 -46.71
N ILE A 511 -53.15 6.56 -46.79
CA ILE A 511 -52.50 7.65 -46.06
C ILE A 511 -52.20 8.79 -47.03
N ILE A 512 -52.58 10.00 -46.64
CA ILE A 512 -52.48 11.22 -47.46
C ILE A 512 -51.02 11.66 -47.64
N CYS A 513 -50.20 11.60 -46.58
CA CYS A 513 -48.80 12.03 -46.62
C CYS A 513 -47.87 10.87 -47.04
N LYS A 514 -47.72 10.68 -48.35
CA LYS A 514 -46.89 9.63 -48.93
C LYS A 514 -46.04 10.14 -50.10
N ALA A 515 -44.86 9.54 -50.27
CA ALA A 515 -43.98 9.74 -51.42
C ALA A 515 -43.73 8.39 -52.12
N PRO A 516 -43.50 8.36 -53.45
CA PRO A 516 -43.14 7.12 -54.14
C PRO A 516 -41.77 6.60 -53.67
N HIS A 517 -41.60 5.28 -53.56
CA HIS A 517 -40.33 4.70 -53.17
C HIS A 517 -39.30 4.86 -54.30
N PRO A 518 -38.05 5.30 -54.00
CA PRO A 518 -37.07 5.71 -55.02
C PRO A 518 -36.59 4.59 -55.95
N VAL A 519 -36.73 3.32 -55.54
CA VAL A 519 -36.33 2.14 -56.34
C VAL A 519 -37.54 1.43 -56.97
N ASP A 520 -38.75 1.65 -56.45
CA ASP A 520 -39.92 0.87 -56.83
C ASP A 520 -41.18 1.74 -56.74
N SER A 521 -41.68 2.19 -57.88
CA SER A 521 -42.81 3.10 -57.96
C SER A 521 -44.14 2.49 -57.51
N SER A 522 -44.22 1.17 -57.33
CA SER A 522 -45.42 0.50 -56.79
C SER A 522 -45.53 0.67 -55.27
N ARG A 523 -44.42 0.96 -54.58
CA ARG A 523 -44.36 1.13 -53.14
C ARG A 523 -44.35 2.60 -52.75
N HIS A 524 -44.89 2.89 -51.56
CA HIS A 524 -44.99 4.23 -51.03
C HIS A 524 -44.29 4.32 -49.67
N LEU A 525 -43.62 5.45 -49.45
CA LEU A 525 -43.04 5.84 -48.16
C LEU A 525 -44.02 6.77 -47.46
N HIS A 526 -44.48 6.38 -46.28
CA HIS A 526 -45.40 7.16 -45.46
C HIS A 526 -44.62 8.01 -44.45
N MET A 527 -44.88 9.31 -44.42
CA MET A 527 -44.17 10.24 -43.55
C MET A 527 -44.96 10.47 -42.26
N ILE A 528 -44.30 10.32 -41.12
CA ILE A 528 -44.90 10.47 -39.79
C ILE A 528 -43.96 11.32 -38.93
N SER A 529 -44.52 12.30 -38.21
CA SER A 529 -43.77 13.10 -37.24
C SER A 529 -43.70 12.41 -35.88
N ASP A 530 -42.66 12.69 -35.10
CA ASP A 530 -42.54 12.17 -33.74
C ASP A 530 -43.63 12.73 -32.81
N PHE A 531 -44.63 11.91 -32.51
CA PHE A 531 -45.79 12.29 -31.71
C PHE A 531 -45.42 12.84 -30.31
N PRO A 532 -44.56 12.18 -29.51
CA PRO A 532 -43.98 12.75 -28.30
C PRO A 532 -43.43 14.18 -28.45
N HIS A 533 -42.76 14.50 -29.56
CA HIS A 533 -42.26 15.85 -29.82
C HIS A 533 -43.40 16.83 -30.09
N LEU A 534 -44.43 16.42 -30.85
CA LEU A 534 -45.62 17.25 -31.05
C LEU A 534 -46.30 17.59 -29.71
N VAL A 535 -46.48 16.61 -28.82
CA VAL A 535 -47.07 16.83 -27.49
C VAL A 535 -46.23 17.81 -26.66
N LYS A 536 -44.90 17.72 -26.72
CA LYS A 536 -44.01 18.70 -26.07
C LYS A 536 -44.21 20.11 -26.62
N CYS A 537 -44.30 20.25 -27.95
CA CYS A 537 -44.51 21.55 -28.61
C CYS A 537 -45.84 22.16 -28.19
N VAL A 538 -46.92 21.37 -28.21
CA VAL A 538 -48.25 21.77 -27.74
C VAL A 538 -48.20 22.21 -26.27
N ARG A 539 -47.55 21.43 -25.40
CA ARG A 539 -47.35 21.80 -23.98
C ARG A 539 -46.60 23.12 -23.85
N ASN A 540 -45.50 23.30 -24.57
CA ASN A 540 -44.69 24.51 -24.46
C ASN A 540 -45.45 25.76 -24.91
N ALA A 541 -46.24 25.65 -25.98
CA ALA A 541 -47.12 26.73 -26.43
C ALA A 541 -48.25 27.01 -25.42
N PHE A 542 -48.93 25.97 -24.95
CA PHE A 542 -50.00 26.03 -23.96
C PHE A 542 -49.58 26.68 -22.63
N VAL A 543 -48.36 26.41 -22.18
CA VAL A 543 -47.82 26.95 -20.91
C VAL A 543 -47.28 28.37 -21.08
N SER A 544 -46.71 28.72 -22.25
CA SER A 544 -46.06 30.02 -22.45
C SER A 544 -47.02 31.12 -22.91
N LYS A 545 -47.83 30.85 -23.93
CA LYS A 545 -48.71 31.83 -24.59
C LYS A 545 -50.18 31.48 -24.44
N GLY A 546 -50.48 30.19 -24.29
CA GLY A 546 -51.83 29.65 -24.46
C GLY A 546 -52.10 29.29 -25.92
N LEU A 547 -53.21 28.60 -26.15
CA LEU A 547 -53.63 28.12 -27.47
C LEU A 547 -55.02 28.64 -27.78
N GLN A 548 -55.22 29.09 -29.02
CA GLN A 548 -56.55 29.40 -29.53
C GLN A 548 -57.18 28.11 -30.06
N ILE A 549 -58.27 27.67 -29.46
CA ILE A 549 -59.13 26.59 -29.96
C ILE A 549 -60.41 27.20 -30.55
N PRO A 550 -61.16 26.50 -31.44
CA PRO A 550 -62.30 27.08 -32.15
C PRO A 550 -63.34 27.80 -31.27
N GLN A 551 -63.49 27.35 -30.02
CA GLN A 551 -64.50 27.86 -29.09
C GLN A 551 -63.95 28.86 -28.04
N SER A 552 -62.62 28.96 -27.84
CA SER A 552 -62.03 29.83 -26.79
C SER A 552 -60.50 29.86 -26.79
N HIS A 553 -59.90 30.68 -25.93
CA HIS A 553 -58.48 30.62 -25.61
C HIS A 553 -58.23 29.74 -24.38
N VAL A 554 -57.33 28.76 -24.49
CA VAL A 554 -56.94 27.85 -23.39
C VAL A 554 -55.52 28.16 -22.90
N HIS A 555 -55.35 28.22 -21.59
CA HIS A 555 -54.06 28.55 -20.96
C HIS A 555 -53.83 27.68 -19.72
N VAL A 556 -52.58 27.53 -19.29
CA VAL A 556 -52.22 26.74 -18.09
C VAL A 556 -52.69 27.39 -16.77
N SER A 557 -53.14 28.65 -16.78
CA SER A 557 -53.49 29.40 -15.56
C SER A 557 -54.48 28.70 -14.62
N PRO A 558 -55.60 28.11 -15.10
CA PRO A 558 -56.52 27.40 -14.21
C PRO A 558 -55.87 26.16 -13.57
N ILE A 559 -55.02 25.44 -14.30
CA ILE A 559 -54.28 24.27 -13.79
C ILE A 559 -53.25 24.72 -12.74
N LYS A 560 -52.54 25.81 -13.01
CA LYS A 560 -51.55 26.40 -12.09
C LYS A 560 -52.20 26.80 -10.77
N GLU A 561 -53.40 27.36 -10.82
CA GLU A 561 -54.13 27.76 -9.61
C GLU A 561 -54.67 26.54 -8.85
N ALA A 562 -55.24 25.56 -9.54
CA ALA A 562 -55.63 24.29 -8.92
C ALA A 562 -54.45 23.61 -8.22
N TRP A 563 -53.28 23.63 -8.86
CA TRP A 563 -52.05 23.08 -8.29
C TRP A 563 -51.58 23.84 -7.04
N LYS A 564 -51.70 25.17 -7.00
CA LYS A 564 -51.36 25.95 -5.79
C LYS A 564 -52.26 25.56 -4.62
N ASN A 565 -53.57 25.47 -4.84
CA ASN A 565 -54.53 25.05 -3.82
C ASN A 565 -54.21 23.63 -3.32
N ASP A 566 -53.90 22.70 -4.24
CA ASP A 566 -53.51 21.33 -3.90
C ASP A 566 -52.17 21.23 -3.18
N ARG A 567 -51.24 22.14 -3.48
CA ARG A 567 -49.94 22.20 -2.81
C ARG A 567 -50.08 22.66 -1.35
N GLU A 568 -50.99 23.58 -1.09
CA GLU A 568 -51.28 24.14 0.23
C GLU A 568 -52.18 23.23 1.08
N ALA A 569 -52.85 22.25 0.45
CA ALA A 569 -53.60 21.22 1.16
C ALA A 569 -52.68 20.41 2.10
N ILE A 570 -53.02 20.41 3.39
CA ILE A 570 -52.31 19.67 4.46
C ILE A 570 -52.65 18.16 4.42
N ALA A 571 -53.78 17.81 3.80
CA ALA A 571 -54.33 16.46 3.73
C ALA A 571 -53.93 15.70 2.44
N LEU A 572 -54.73 14.71 2.03
CA LEU A 572 -54.55 13.94 0.79
C LEU A 572 -54.59 14.87 -0.43
N LYS A 573 -53.51 14.88 -1.21
CA LYS A 573 -53.38 15.65 -2.45
C LYS A 573 -54.14 14.98 -3.59
N VAL A 574 -54.87 15.78 -4.37
CA VAL A 574 -55.61 15.33 -5.56
C VAL A 574 -54.69 15.20 -6.75
N MET A 575 -53.63 16.04 -6.82
CA MET A 575 -52.64 16.05 -7.90
C MET A 575 -51.20 15.79 -7.37
N PRO A 576 -50.93 14.65 -6.72
CA PRO A 576 -49.65 14.38 -6.06
C PRO A 576 -48.44 14.34 -7.01
N HIS A 577 -48.63 14.06 -8.30
CA HIS A 577 -47.54 13.99 -9.28
C HIS A 577 -47.32 15.31 -10.02
N ILE A 578 -48.26 16.24 -9.94
CA ILE A 578 -48.15 17.56 -10.57
C ILE A 578 -47.29 18.46 -9.68
N THR A 579 -46.23 18.99 -10.27
CA THR A 579 -45.23 19.82 -9.61
C THR A 579 -45.06 21.15 -10.34
N GLN A 580 -44.30 22.07 -9.76
CA GLN A 580 -43.99 23.35 -10.40
C GLN A 580 -43.40 23.18 -11.81
N ALA A 581 -42.59 22.15 -12.03
CA ALA A 581 -42.00 21.83 -13.33
C ALA A 581 -43.02 21.53 -14.44
N HIS A 582 -44.29 21.25 -14.10
CA HIS A 582 -45.36 21.01 -15.07
C HIS A 582 -45.98 22.33 -15.56
N VAL A 583 -46.19 23.28 -14.65
CA VAL A 583 -46.90 24.53 -14.89
C VAL A 583 -45.97 25.72 -15.18
N GLU A 584 -44.72 25.64 -14.72
CA GLU A 584 -43.67 26.63 -14.93
C GLU A 584 -42.32 25.92 -15.24
N PRO A 585 -42.21 25.21 -16.37
CA PRO A 585 -41.00 24.46 -16.71
C PRO A 585 -39.82 25.40 -17.05
N ASN A 586 -38.64 25.10 -16.51
CA ASN A 586 -37.39 25.69 -16.96
C ASN A 586 -36.95 25.16 -18.35
N ALA A 587 -35.86 25.69 -18.90
CA ALA A 587 -35.37 25.32 -20.23
C ALA A 587 -35.13 23.80 -20.42
N PHE A 588 -34.58 23.12 -19.40
CA PHE A 588 -34.33 21.67 -19.45
C PHE A 588 -35.62 20.84 -19.26
N GLU A 589 -36.53 21.32 -18.42
CA GLU A 589 -37.82 20.66 -18.16
C GLU A 589 -38.77 20.74 -19.37
N LYS A 590 -38.63 21.77 -20.21
CA LYS A 590 -39.33 21.86 -21.52
C LYS A 590 -38.99 20.70 -22.46
N MET A 591 -37.83 20.07 -22.30
CA MET A 591 -37.43 18.91 -23.12
C MET A 591 -38.00 17.58 -22.60
N ARG A 592 -38.45 17.52 -21.33
CA ARG A 592 -38.96 16.28 -20.72
C ARG A 592 -40.37 15.97 -21.21
N VAL A 593 -40.50 14.92 -22.04
CA VAL A 593 -41.80 14.43 -22.55
C VAL A 593 -42.74 14.00 -21.42
N ASN A 594 -42.21 13.33 -20.38
CA ASN A 594 -43.03 12.80 -19.28
C ASN A 594 -43.86 13.90 -18.58
N LEU A 595 -43.27 15.09 -18.36
CA LEU A 595 -43.98 16.21 -17.76
C LEU A 595 -45.15 16.69 -18.63
N ALA A 596 -45.02 16.63 -19.96
CA ALA A 596 -46.10 16.98 -20.87
C ALA A 596 -47.24 15.94 -20.81
N TYR A 597 -46.91 14.65 -20.73
CA TYR A 597 -47.89 13.58 -20.62
C TYR A 597 -48.64 13.63 -19.28
N GLN A 598 -47.93 13.94 -18.20
CA GLN A 598 -48.54 14.11 -16.87
C GLN A 598 -49.42 15.37 -16.79
N LEU A 599 -49.05 16.46 -17.48
CA LEU A 599 -49.89 17.66 -17.55
C LEU A 599 -51.20 17.41 -18.31
N PHE A 600 -51.18 16.56 -19.34
CA PHE A 600 -52.37 16.15 -20.09
C PHE A 600 -52.88 14.79 -19.61
N SER A 601 -53.22 14.70 -18.32
CA SER A 601 -53.66 13.45 -17.70
C SER A 601 -54.99 13.60 -16.95
N GLU A 602 -55.62 12.46 -16.68
CA GLU A 602 -56.79 12.34 -15.82
C GLU A 602 -56.58 12.92 -14.41
N GLU A 603 -55.34 12.94 -13.91
CA GLU A 603 -55.01 13.54 -12.61
C GLU A 603 -55.29 15.04 -12.60
N VAL A 604 -54.90 15.75 -13.66
CA VAL A 604 -55.18 17.19 -13.82
C VAL A 604 -56.67 17.44 -14.00
N LEU A 605 -57.39 16.58 -14.73
CA LEU A 605 -58.85 16.70 -14.88
C LEU A 605 -59.55 16.56 -13.52
N LYS A 606 -59.13 15.61 -12.69
CA LYS A 606 -59.66 15.45 -11.32
C LYS A 606 -59.35 16.65 -10.44
N GLY A 607 -58.14 17.22 -10.55
CA GLY A 607 -57.77 18.44 -9.85
C GLY A 607 -58.63 19.64 -10.25
N LEU A 608 -58.82 19.86 -11.56
CA LEU A 608 -59.71 20.92 -12.08
C LEU A 608 -61.16 20.73 -11.63
N PHE A 609 -61.63 19.49 -11.52
CA PHE A 609 -62.97 19.17 -11.03
C PHE A 609 -63.11 19.42 -9.52
N PHE A 610 -62.14 18.99 -8.71
CA PHE A 610 -62.17 19.10 -7.26
C PHE A 610 -62.08 20.56 -6.80
N TYR A 611 -61.16 21.35 -7.37
CA TYR A 611 -60.96 22.77 -7.04
C TYR A 611 -61.86 23.72 -7.84
N LYS A 612 -62.93 23.22 -8.47
CA LYS A 612 -63.76 24.00 -9.39
C LYS A 612 -64.38 25.24 -8.76
N SER A 613 -64.81 25.16 -7.50
CA SER A 613 -65.39 26.31 -6.77
C SER A 613 -64.36 27.43 -6.60
N ASP A 614 -63.16 27.10 -6.14
CA ASP A 614 -62.07 28.08 -5.95
C ASP A 614 -61.61 28.68 -7.29
N LEU A 615 -61.61 27.87 -8.35
CA LEU A 615 -61.26 28.32 -9.69
C LEU A 615 -62.30 29.27 -10.28
N GLN A 616 -63.59 29.07 -9.97
CA GLN A 616 -64.68 29.94 -10.46
C GLN A 616 -64.62 31.34 -9.85
N GLU A 617 -64.03 31.51 -8.66
CA GLU A 617 -63.79 32.83 -8.06
C GLU A 617 -62.76 33.65 -8.86
N LYS A 618 -61.71 33.00 -9.38
CA LYS A 618 -60.59 33.66 -10.09
C LYS A 618 -60.72 33.64 -11.62
N PHE A 619 -61.38 32.63 -12.18
CA PHE A 619 -61.51 32.42 -13.62
C PHE A 619 -62.99 32.27 -13.98
N ARG A 620 -63.49 33.18 -14.81
CA ARG A 620 -64.89 33.14 -15.30
C ARG A 620 -65.20 31.89 -16.13
N ILE A 621 -64.20 31.30 -16.80
CA ILE A 621 -64.39 30.19 -17.73
C ILE A 621 -63.23 29.19 -17.61
N VAL A 622 -63.49 28.01 -17.01
CA VAL A 622 -62.51 26.89 -16.85
C VAL A 622 -62.80 25.71 -17.79
N LYS A 623 -64.07 25.54 -18.21
CA LYS A 623 -64.55 24.43 -19.04
C LYS A 623 -63.72 24.17 -20.31
N PRO A 624 -63.25 25.19 -21.06
CA PRO A 624 -62.50 24.93 -22.28
C PRO A 624 -61.10 24.37 -22.02
N THR A 625 -60.44 24.77 -20.93
CA THR A 625 -59.16 24.18 -20.54
C THR A 625 -59.34 22.72 -20.12
N GLU A 626 -60.39 22.41 -19.35
CA GLU A 626 -60.76 21.03 -19.01
C GLU A 626 -61.03 20.19 -20.27
N HIS A 627 -61.81 20.73 -21.21
CA HIS A 627 -62.11 20.06 -22.48
C HIS A 627 -60.84 19.80 -23.30
N PHE A 628 -59.96 20.79 -23.44
CA PHE A 628 -58.69 20.63 -24.15
C PHE A 628 -57.77 19.59 -23.50
N VAL A 629 -57.63 19.60 -22.17
CA VAL A 629 -56.85 18.58 -21.45
C VAL A 629 -57.42 17.19 -21.69
N ARG A 630 -58.76 17.03 -21.70
CA ARG A 630 -59.43 15.76 -22.00
C ARG A 630 -59.22 15.31 -23.45
N LEU A 631 -59.22 16.23 -24.42
CA LEU A 631 -58.89 15.90 -25.82
C LEU A 631 -57.44 15.39 -25.93
N MET A 632 -56.50 16.09 -25.30
CA MET A 632 -55.09 15.72 -25.33
C MET A 632 -54.81 14.41 -24.60
N GLU A 633 -55.44 14.17 -23.44
CA GLU A 633 -55.33 12.91 -22.68
C GLU A 633 -55.75 11.72 -23.55
N LYS A 634 -56.92 11.81 -24.19
CA LYS A 634 -57.44 10.76 -25.08
C LYS A 634 -56.54 10.55 -26.30
N LEU A 635 -56.09 11.63 -26.93
CA LEU A 635 -55.17 11.56 -28.06
C LEU A 635 -53.86 10.86 -27.67
N ILE A 636 -53.28 11.22 -26.53
CA ILE A 636 -52.07 10.59 -25.99
C ILE A 636 -52.33 9.11 -25.72
N PHE A 637 -53.44 8.77 -25.09
CA PHE A 637 -53.81 7.38 -24.81
C PHE A 637 -53.87 6.52 -26.08
N ILE A 638 -54.49 7.04 -27.15
CA ILE A 638 -54.62 6.34 -28.43
C ILE A 638 -53.25 6.19 -29.11
N MET A 639 -52.50 7.28 -29.24
CA MET A 639 -51.23 7.32 -29.98
C MET A 639 -50.06 6.66 -29.23
N SER A 640 -50.21 6.38 -27.93
CA SER A 640 -49.17 5.73 -27.11
C SER A 640 -49.44 4.25 -26.81
N SER A 641 -50.40 3.64 -27.52
CA SER A 641 -50.72 2.23 -27.36
C SER A 641 -49.56 1.31 -27.71
N ARG A 642 -49.24 0.36 -26.82
CA ARG A 642 -48.12 -0.59 -26.98
C ARG A 642 -48.55 -2.05 -27.08
N THR A 643 -49.86 -2.30 -27.03
CA THR A 643 -50.43 -3.65 -26.98
C THR A 643 -51.45 -3.82 -28.08
N PRO A 644 -51.50 -4.98 -28.78
CA PRO A 644 -52.49 -5.23 -29.82
C PRO A 644 -53.94 -5.04 -29.36
N LEU A 645 -54.24 -5.33 -28.09
CA LEU A 645 -55.57 -5.14 -27.49
C LEU A 645 -56.03 -3.67 -27.51
N ARG A 646 -55.10 -2.74 -27.32
CA ARG A 646 -55.35 -1.29 -27.33
C ARG A 646 -54.96 -0.66 -28.67
N GLY A 647 -54.62 -1.45 -29.67
CA GLY A 647 -54.24 -0.95 -30.98
C GLY A 647 -55.41 -0.23 -31.64
N LEU A 648 -55.11 0.78 -32.47
CA LEU A 648 -56.12 1.47 -33.25
C LEU A 648 -56.72 0.50 -34.28
N ARG A 649 -58.06 0.36 -34.29
CA ARG A 649 -58.81 -0.42 -35.29
C ARG A 649 -59.75 0.52 -36.02
N SER A 650 -59.99 0.25 -37.30
CA SER A 650 -60.85 1.08 -38.17
C SER A 650 -62.27 1.23 -37.66
N ASP A 651 -62.80 0.24 -36.95
CA ASP A 651 -64.16 0.17 -36.38
C ASP A 651 -64.23 0.58 -34.89
N SER A 652 -63.13 1.08 -34.33
CA SER A 652 -63.07 1.42 -32.90
C SER A 652 -63.52 2.85 -32.61
N LYS A 653 -64.10 3.05 -31.42
CA LYS A 653 -64.38 4.40 -30.87
C LYS A 653 -63.16 5.33 -30.86
N SER A 654 -61.96 4.75 -30.82
CA SER A 654 -60.71 5.51 -30.91
C SER A 654 -60.48 6.10 -32.31
N ALA A 655 -60.88 5.39 -33.37
CA ALA A 655 -60.80 5.89 -34.74
C ALA A 655 -61.84 7.00 -34.97
N GLU A 656 -63.09 6.80 -34.53
CA GLU A 656 -64.15 7.82 -34.55
C GLU A 656 -63.68 9.11 -33.86
N PHE A 657 -63.09 8.99 -32.66
CA PHE A 657 -62.54 10.13 -31.93
C PHE A 657 -61.43 10.86 -32.71
N LEU A 658 -60.55 10.14 -33.42
CA LEU A 658 -59.50 10.78 -34.21
C LEU A 658 -60.07 11.54 -35.41
N GLU A 659 -61.12 11.01 -36.06
CA GLU A 659 -61.81 11.71 -37.14
C GLU A 659 -62.50 12.99 -36.63
N GLU A 660 -63.21 12.90 -35.50
CA GLU A 660 -63.80 14.06 -34.82
C GLU A 660 -62.73 15.10 -34.44
N LEU A 661 -61.57 14.65 -33.94
CA LEU A 661 -60.47 15.53 -33.55
C LEU A 661 -59.84 16.23 -34.78
N ILE A 662 -59.70 15.52 -35.90
CA ILE A 662 -59.22 16.12 -37.16
C ILE A 662 -60.19 17.20 -37.64
N ILE A 663 -61.50 16.94 -37.53
CA ILE A 663 -62.53 17.94 -37.86
C ILE A 663 -62.46 19.13 -36.89
N PHE A 664 -62.21 18.90 -35.60
CA PHE A 664 -62.09 19.95 -34.60
C PHE A 664 -60.91 20.91 -34.85
N PHE A 665 -59.81 20.42 -35.43
CA PHE A 665 -58.63 21.23 -35.75
C PHE A 665 -58.61 21.81 -37.17
N LYS A 666 -59.53 21.41 -38.04
CA LYS A 666 -59.79 22.04 -39.34
C LYS A 666 -60.69 23.26 -39.15
#